data_AF-A0A8J5IX24-F1
#
_entry.id   AF-A0A8J5IX24-F1
#
_cell.length_a   1.000
_cell.length_b   1.000
_cell.length_c   1.000
_cell.angle_alpha   90.00
_cell.angle_beta   90.00
_cell.angle_gamma   90.00
#
_symmetry.space_group_name_H-M   'P 1'
#
loop_
_entity.id
_entity.type
_entity.pdbx_description
1 polymer ?
#
loop_
_entity_poly.entity_id
_entity_poly.type
_entity_poly.pdbx_seq_one_letter_code
_entity_poly.pdbx_strand_id
1 'polypeptide(L)'
;MSKRAHSKISSGGVLNSMLSSLSRTNESTLTAKKAEAQVAKLTAGRGQTISVDENSAAPDAAIAQFLQDMRAVIDEKGFGANVEVELRLGRITSCLQEARCRPSQEGVDAAVVLSDEKMKAVGAKFVPGVADMDYKSFVRGVEGMLRGDAYSEHKEKQVVHNMAQSKRVVQDIDPQTNMRGKPMVQVKERLGSIDIFMPHCQYDCRVSISCEFPLRELEGDMSEMPAAENIRHKDRVSAVGRDLRVDLTKVLEESTNKKLFEVEVELSEPAVNGWLSQPDENGQSWKSAIETSSLLWKMVKYFMPNSGQAFKRHWDFPGATEVQNAYQGRLGIRGKFSGTMPVGFARWHIPLVQSREYFVSEKTDGVRYFLVVAGGTTVLVDRSNSAFTASGLDLLKLVLPEGTVLDGELVFHQKDKRYVFIAFDIIATGPSAEDSHVEKPFVERLRILNDFLSEEGPYASGIRNLDINRHAILLILRKKWVPHRHIVDVFRQIQRVQKRDHSLGRIYSDDKRVHYTDGVVFCPNTKYVTNTNQEYLKWKWSDLITVDFLATLNQAGDGVQVSCGGPRNTHIELDSIVRLDPKDVPVVHKLVSRTPNRQAVLEFAFNADKGLWNYKCARPDKDCANYIRTVLGSLVNMAEGISEEELQYRLTNPNGQEWNNHMKRMRRSLLEQHK
;
A
#
# COMPACT_ATOMS: atom_id res chain seq x y z
N MET A 1 8.42 -10.07 -98.28
CA MET A 1 7.39 -9.19 -97.67
C MET A 1 6.97 -9.86 -96.38
N SER A 2 7.32 -9.40 -95.17
CA SER A 2 6.77 -8.22 -94.47
C SER A 2 7.69 -7.88 -93.28
N LYS A 3 7.86 -6.58 -92.95
CA LYS A 3 8.64 -6.05 -91.82
C LYS A 3 7.72 -5.82 -90.61
N ARG A 4 8.14 -6.16 -89.39
CA ARG A 4 7.47 -5.81 -88.11
C ARG A 4 8.26 -4.71 -87.39
N ALA A 5 7.52 -3.73 -86.86
CA ALA A 5 8.03 -2.49 -86.25
C ALA A 5 8.02 -2.53 -84.70
N HIS A 6 8.95 -1.78 -84.11
CA HIS A 6 9.13 -1.55 -82.67
C HIS A 6 8.11 -0.56 -82.10
N SER A 7 7.64 -0.79 -80.87
CA SER A 7 6.95 0.21 -80.02
C SER A 7 7.84 0.59 -78.83
N LYS A 8 7.94 1.90 -78.54
CA LYS A 8 8.60 2.47 -77.36
C LYS A 8 7.55 2.73 -76.27
N ILE A 9 7.78 2.22 -75.06
CA ILE A 9 6.97 2.44 -73.85
C ILE A 9 7.58 3.62 -73.07
N SER A 10 6.74 4.58 -72.69
CA SER A 10 7.11 5.78 -71.89
C SER A 10 7.06 5.48 -70.39
N SER A 11 8.17 5.71 -69.69
CA SER A 11 8.44 5.41 -68.28
C SER A 11 8.08 6.54 -67.28
N GLY A 12 7.34 7.58 -67.69
CA GLY A 12 7.13 8.78 -66.87
C GLY A 12 5.99 8.75 -65.84
N GLY A 13 5.03 7.82 -65.94
CA GLY A 13 3.79 7.86 -65.13
C GLY A 13 3.88 7.24 -63.73
N VAL A 14 4.71 6.21 -63.55
CA VAL A 14 4.73 5.40 -62.31
C VAL A 14 5.55 6.07 -61.20
N LEU A 15 6.65 6.74 -61.56
CA LEU A 15 7.50 7.46 -60.61
C LEU A 15 6.80 8.68 -59.99
N ASN A 16 6.03 9.43 -60.77
CA ASN A 16 5.26 10.58 -60.25
C ASN A 16 4.11 10.16 -59.33
N SER A 17 3.48 9.01 -59.58
CA SER A 17 2.47 8.42 -58.70
C SER A 17 3.06 8.05 -57.33
N MET A 18 4.20 7.36 -57.30
CA MET A 18 4.88 6.96 -56.06
C MET A 18 5.45 8.13 -55.27
N LEU A 19 6.01 9.15 -55.93
CA LEU A 19 6.49 10.37 -55.26
C LEU A 19 5.32 11.17 -54.65
N SER A 20 4.16 11.19 -55.32
CA SER A 20 2.97 11.85 -54.79
C SER A 20 2.39 11.11 -53.58
N SER A 21 2.40 9.77 -53.57
CA SER A 21 1.91 8.98 -52.44
C SER A 21 2.84 9.08 -51.23
N LEU A 22 4.16 9.08 -51.44
CA LEU A 22 5.19 9.32 -50.42
C LEU A 22 5.13 10.74 -49.84
N SER A 23 4.81 11.75 -50.67
CA SER A 23 4.61 13.12 -50.19
C SER A 23 3.35 13.26 -49.33
N ARG A 24 2.25 12.60 -49.69
CA ARG A 24 0.99 12.62 -48.92
C ARG A 24 1.10 11.84 -47.61
N THR A 25 1.85 10.75 -47.56
CA THR A 25 2.11 10.02 -46.30
C THR A 25 3.08 10.78 -45.39
N ASN A 26 4.06 11.50 -45.96
CA ASN A 26 4.91 12.39 -45.18
C ASN A 26 4.15 13.63 -44.68
N GLU A 27 3.26 14.23 -45.48
CA GLU A 27 2.40 15.33 -45.01
C GLU A 27 1.39 14.87 -43.96
N SER A 28 0.78 13.68 -44.11
CA SER A 28 -0.17 13.13 -43.13
C SER A 28 0.50 12.77 -41.79
N THR A 29 1.73 12.24 -41.83
CA THR A 29 2.51 11.97 -40.61
C THR A 29 3.03 13.25 -39.96
N LEU A 30 3.35 14.28 -40.74
CA LEU A 30 3.75 15.59 -40.21
C LEU A 30 2.56 16.36 -39.63
N THR A 31 1.37 16.25 -40.23
CA THR A 31 0.12 16.81 -39.68
C THR A 31 -0.37 16.05 -38.46
N ALA A 32 -0.24 14.73 -38.43
CA ALA A 32 -0.50 13.92 -37.23
C ALA A 32 0.45 14.31 -36.08
N LYS A 33 1.75 14.42 -36.34
CA LYS A 33 2.73 14.90 -35.34
C LYS A 33 2.47 16.34 -34.89
N LYS A 34 2.03 17.23 -35.78
CA LYS A 34 1.63 18.60 -35.41
C LYS A 34 0.34 18.63 -34.60
N ALA A 35 -0.65 17.81 -34.95
CA ALA A 35 -1.89 17.67 -34.20
C ALA A 35 -1.63 17.06 -32.81
N GLU A 36 -0.79 16.04 -32.70
CA GLU A 36 -0.32 15.47 -31.44
C GLU A 36 0.46 16.50 -30.61
N ALA A 37 1.36 17.28 -31.22
CA ALA A 37 2.07 18.36 -30.54
C ALA A 37 1.15 19.51 -30.10
N GLN A 38 0.07 19.76 -30.85
CA GLN A 38 -0.93 20.80 -30.54
C GLN A 38 -1.90 20.34 -29.45
N VAL A 39 -2.30 19.06 -29.46
CA VAL A 39 -3.02 18.39 -28.36
C VAL A 39 -2.16 18.31 -27.11
N ALA A 40 -0.86 17.99 -27.24
CA ALA A 40 0.11 18.00 -26.15
C ALA A 40 0.31 19.42 -25.57
N LYS A 41 0.27 20.47 -26.41
CA LYS A 41 0.26 21.88 -25.96
C LYS A 41 -1.04 22.30 -25.29
N LEU A 42 -2.20 21.79 -25.72
CA LEU A 42 -3.51 22.08 -25.13
C LEU A 42 -3.74 21.32 -23.81
N THR A 43 -3.08 20.17 -23.64
CA THR A 43 -3.07 19.35 -22.42
C THR A 43 -1.87 19.62 -21.51
N ALA A 44 -0.93 20.48 -21.93
CA ALA A 44 0.21 20.93 -21.15
C ALA A 44 -0.26 21.71 -19.90
N GLY A 45 -0.52 20.98 -18.83
CA GLY A 45 -1.05 21.50 -17.57
C GLY A 45 -1.88 20.46 -16.81
N ARG A 46 -2.52 19.53 -17.53
CA ARG A 46 -3.17 18.34 -16.97
C ARG A 46 -2.30 17.14 -17.33
N GLY A 47 -1.50 16.65 -16.38
CA GLY A 47 -0.70 15.44 -16.61
C GLY A 47 -1.58 14.28 -17.08
N GLN A 48 -1.03 13.33 -17.85
CA GLN A 48 -1.80 12.14 -18.24
C GLN A 48 -2.24 11.37 -16.99
N THR A 49 -3.55 11.16 -16.84
CA THR A 49 -4.15 10.58 -15.65
C THR A 49 -4.52 9.12 -15.87
N ILE A 50 -4.27 8.27 -14.87
CA ILE A 50 -4.75 6.88 -14.81
C ILE A 50 -5.96 6.83 -13.88
N SER A 51 -7.06 6.21 -14.34
CA SER A 51 -8.26 6.05 -13.53
C SER A 51 -8.01 5.10 -12.36
N VAL A 52 -8.33 5.55 -11.14
CA VAL A 52 -8.10 4.80 -9.89
C VAL A 52 -9.37 4.18 -9.30
N ASP A 53 -10.52 4.47 -9.89
CA ASP A 53 -11.84 3.94 -9.54
C ASP A 53 -12.06 2.53 -10.11
N GLU A 54 -12.00 2.35 -11.43
CA GLU A 54 -12.56 1.14 -12.05
C GLU A 54 -11.70 -0.13 -11.98
N ASN A 55 -10.44 -0.06 -11.52
CA ASN A 55 -9.47 -1.16 -11.74
C ASN A 55 -8.50 -1.40 -10.57
N SER A 56 -8.86 -0.99 -9.36
CA SER A 56 -8.01 -1.23 -8.19
C SER A 56 -8.12 -2.69 -7.70
N ALA A 57 -6.98 -3.36 -7.56
CA ALA A 57 -6.90 -4.77 -7.14
C ALA A 57 -5.73 -4.98 -6.16
N ALA A 58 -5.78 -6.08 -5.40
CA ALA A 58 -4.62 -6.49 -4.60
C ALA A 58 -3.52 -6.94 -5.58
N PRO A 59 -2.31 -6.36 -5.52
CA PRO A 59 -1.26 -6.64 -6.50
C PRO A 59 -0.87 -8.12 -6.61
N ASP A 60 -0.81 -8.82 -5.49
CA ASP A 60 -0.54 -10.26 -5.43
C ASP A 60 -1.66 -11.10 -6.04
N ALA A 61 -2.93 -10.74 -5.81
CA ALA A 61 -4.05 -11.40 -6.48
C ALA A 61 -4.04 -11.14 -8.00
N ALA A 62 -3.72 -9.91 -8.41
CA ALA A 62 -3.60 -9.55 -9.82
C ALA A 62 -2.47 -10.30 -10.54
N ILE A 63 -1.30 -10.42 -9.89
CA ILE A 63 -0.19 -11.22 -10.41
C ILE A 63 -0.59 -12.69 -10.49
N ALA A 64 -1.27 -13.24 -9.47
CA ALA A 64 -1.73 -14.63 -9.50
C ALA A 64 -2.72 -14.89 -10.64
N GLN A 65 -3.65 -13.96 -10.88
CA GLN A 65 -4.55 -14.02 -12.03
C GLN A 65 -3.78 -14.00 -13.36
N PHE A 66 -2.81 -13.09 -13.49
CA PHE A 66 -1.95 -13.05 -14.67
C PHE A 66 -1.16 -14.35 -14.88
N LEU A 67 -0.60 -14.93 -13.81
CA LEU A 67 0.06 -16.23 -13.88
C LEU A 67 -0.92 -17.30 -14.38
N GLN A 68 -2.12 -17.38 -13.81
CA GLN A 68 -3.15 -18.34 -14.19
C GLN A 68 -3.56 -18.20 -15.66
N ASP A 69 -3.81 -16.97 -16.12
CA ASP A 69 -4.23 -16.68 -17.50
C ASP A 69 -3.15 -17.06 -18.52
N MET A 70 -1.88 -17.05 -18.12
CA MET A 70 -0.75 -17.36 -18.99
C MET A 70 -0.42 -18.85 -19.09
N ARG A 71 -1.00 -19.74 -18.25
CA ARG A 71 -0.67 -21.17 -18.25
C ARG A 71 -0.82 -21.83 -19.62
N ALA A 72 -1.96 -21.63 -20.27
CA ALA A 72 -2.22 -22.22 -21.59
C ALA A 72 -1.21 -21.74 -22.65
N VAL A 73 -0.81 -20.46 -22.59
CA VAL A 73 0.19 -19.89 -23.51
C VAL A 73 1.59 -20.45 -23.22
N ILE A 74 1.92 -20.66 -21.94
CA ILE A 74 3.17 -21.30 -21.52
C ILE A 74 3.22 -22.74 -22.00
N ASP A 75 2.14 -23.51 -21.88
CA ASP A 75 2.09 -24.90 -22.32
C ASP A 75 2.24 -25.02 -23.85
N GLU A 76 1.68 -24.07 -24.62
CA GLU A 76 1.77 -24.04 -26.08
C GLU A 76 3.18 -23.64 -26.57
N LYS A 77 3.80 -22.62 -25.95
CA LYS A 77 5.04 -21.99 -26.45
C LYS A 77 6.30 -22.33 -25.68
N GLY A 78 6.18 -22.91 -24.49
CA GLY A 78 7.28 -23.14 -23.56
C GLY A 78 8.13 -24.39 -23.86
N PHE A 79 7.78 -25.16 -24.89
CA PHE A 79 8.50 -26.39 -25.20
C PHE A 79 10.00 -26.13 -25.50
N GLY A 80 10.88 -26.69 -24.66
CA GLY A 80 12.33 -26.54 -24.79
C GLY A 80 12.89 -25.20 -24.32
N ALA A 81 12.09 -24.36 -23.65
CA ALA A 81 12.51 -23.13 -23.00
C ALA A 81 12.39 -23.22 -21.48
N ASN A 82 13.20 -22.44 -20.78
CA ASN A 82 12.98 -22.15 -19.37
C ASN A 82 11.96 -21.01 -19.25
N VAL A 83 10.96 -21.14 -18.38
CA VAL A 83 9.93 -20.12 -18.17
C VAL A 83 10.42 -19.18 -17.07
N GLU A 84 10.72 -17.94 -17.45
CA GLU A 84 11.13 -16.89 -16.54
C GLU A 84 9.92 -16.04 -16.15
N VAL A 85 9.74 -15.85 -14.84
CA VAL A 85 8.77 -14.90 -14.28
C VAL A 85 9.53 -13.82 -13.53
N GLU A 86 9.43 -12.59 -14.00
CA GLU A 86 10.22 -11.46 -13.54
C GLU A 86 9.33 -10.27 -13.17
N LEU A 87 9.62 -9.65 -12.03
CA LEU A 87 9.06 -8.37 -11.60
C LEU A 87 10.13 -7.28 -11.71
N ARG A 88 9.80 -6.15 -12.34
CA ARG A 88 10.68 -4.99 -12.47
C ARG A 88 10.08 -3.76 -11.80
N LEU A 89 10.93 -2.97 -11.14
CA LEU A 89 10.55 -1.64 -10.66
C LEU A 89 10.81 -0.60 -11.75
N GLY A 90 9.88 0.35 -11.87
CA GLY A 90 9.96 1.40 -12.87
C GLY A 90 8.91 2.48 -12.65
N ARG A 91 8.59 3.23 -13.71
CA ARG A 91 7.53 4.24 -13.68
C ARG A 91 6.63 4.11 -14.90
N ILE A 92 5.32 4.10 -14.67
CA ILE A 92 4.35 4.22 -15.73
C ILE A 92 4.30 5.69 -16.15
N THR A 93 4.76 5.95 -17.37
CA THR A 93 5.12 7.26 -17.88
C THR A 93 4.26 7.59 -19.10
N SER A 94 3.80 8.84 -19.17
CA SER A 94 3.10 9.36 -20.35
C SER A 94 3.99 9.26 -21.59
N CYS A 95 3.45 8.72 -22.68
CA CYS A 95 4.16 8.72 -23.96
C CYS A 95 4.37 10.13 -24.53
N LEU A 96 3.50 11.08 -24.16
CA LEU A 96 3.55 12.47 -24.66
C LEU A 96 4.42 13.38 -23.79
N GLN A 97 4.34 13.23 -22.46
CA GLN A 97 4.96 14.17 -21.51
C GLN A 97 6.29 13.66 -20.94
N GLU A 98 6.64 12.39 -21.16
CA GLU A 98 7.81 11.72 -20.57
C GLU A 98 7.89 11.85 -19.03
N ALA A 99 6.74 12.09 -18.39
CA ALA A 99 6.58 12.20 -16.95
C ALA A 99 5.70 11.06 -16.43
N ARG A 100 5.93 10.63 -15.17
CA ARG A 100 5.12 9.61 -14.51
C ARG A 100 3.65 10.05 -14.51
N CYS A 101 2.76 9.14 -14.90
CA CYS A 101 1.33 9.37 -14.89
C CYS A 101 0.83 9.70 -13.49
N ARG A 102 -0.24 10.49 -13.40
CA ARG A 102 -0.88 10.85 -12.12
C ARG A 102 -2.16 10.03 -11.94
N PRO A 103 -2.63 9.79 -10.70
CA PRO A 103 -3.97 9.25 -10.52
C PRO A 103 -5.03 10.27 -10.97
N SER A 104 -6.19 9.79 -11.43
CA SER A 104 -7.34 10.65 -11.76
C SER A 104 -7.92 11.37 -10.54
N GLN A 105 -7.70 10.83 -9.34
CA GLN A 105 -8.10 11.38 -8.05
C GLN A 105 -6.90 11.36 -7.10
N GLU A 106 -6.56 12.49 -6.50
CA GLU A 106 -5.50 12.55 -5.48
C GLU A 106 -5.97 11.94 -4.16
N GLY A 107 -5.05 11.30 -3.42
CA GLY A 107 -5.35 10.75 -2.09
C GLY A 107 -6.15 9.43 -2.08
N VAL A 108 -6.39 8.80 -3.24
CA VAL A 108 -7.08 7.50 -3.31
C VAL A 108 -6.10 6.35 -3.21
N ASP A 109 -6.22 5.55 -2.15
CA ASP A 109 -5.50 4.28 -1.94
C ASP A 109 -5.88 3.25 -3.01
N ALA A 110 -5.19 3.24 -4.15
CA ALA A 110 -5.47 2.31 -5.25
C ALA A 110 -4.20 1.62 -5.74
N ALA A 111 -4.36 0.41 -6.29
CA ALA A 111 -3.34 -0.28 -7.07
C ALA A 111 -3.96 -0.75 -8.38
N VAL A 112 -3.66 -0.05 -9.47
CA VAL A 112 -4.37 -0.21 -10.75
C VAL A 112 -3.58 -1.14 -11.66
N VAL A 113 -4.22 -2.21 -12.11
CA VAL A 113 -3.63 -3.19 -13.01
C VAL A 113 -3.93 -2.81 -14.46
N LEU A 114 -2.88 -2.65 -15.26
CA LEU A 114 -2.94 -2.25 -16.66
C LEU A 114 -2.34 -3.35 -17.52
N SER A 115 -3.13 -3.90 -18.44
CA SER A 115 -2.64 -4.72 -19.54
C SER A 115 -1.96 -3.84 -20.60
N ASP A 116 -1.23 -4.45 -21.53
CA ASP A 116 -0.62 -3.72 -22.65
C ASP A 116 -1.65 -2.93 -23.48
N GLU A 117 -2.87 -3.46 -23.63
CA GLU A 117 -3.97 -2.76 -24.30
C GLU A 117 -4.44 -1.53 -23.51
N LYS A 118 -4.63 -1.67 -22.19
CA LYS A 118 -5.00 -0.55 -21.31
C LYS A 118 -3.89 0.52 -21.26
N MET A 119 -2.62 0.09 -21.24
CA MET A 119 -1.47 1.00 -21.31
C MET A 119 -1.48 1.83 -22.60
N LYS A 120 -1.71 1.19 -23.75
CA LYS A 120 -1.85 1.87 -25.05
C LYS A 120 -3.05 2.82 -25.08
N ALA A 121 -4.21 2.38 -24.58
CA ALA A 121 -5.42 3.18 -24.55
C ALA A 121 -5.26 4.46 -23.71
N VAL A 122 -4.55 4.35 -22.57
CA VAL A 122 -4.23 5.50 -21.72
C VAL A 122 -3.03 6.29 -22.26
N GLY A 123 -2.35 5.84 -23.32
CA GLY A 123 -1.18 6.51 -23.90
C GLY A 123 0.05 6.53 -22.99
N ALA A 124 0.23 5.47 -22.20
CA ALA A 124 1.31 5.32 -21.24
C ALA A 124 2.27 4.17 -21.64
N LYS A 125 3.50 4.24 -21.14
CA LYS A 125 4.53 3.20 -21.27
C LYS A 125 5.20 2.94 -19.92
N PHE A 126 5.60 1.69 -19.69
CA PHE A 126 6.44 1.37 -18.54
C PHE A 126 7.90 1.72 -18.86
N VAL A 127 8.51 2.56 -18.03
CA VAL A 127 9.93 2.91 -18.11
C VAL A 127 10.65 2.20 -16.96
N PRO A 128 11.47 1.17 -17.22
CA PRO A 128 12.16 0.44 -16.18
C PRO A 128 13.23 1.29 -15.50
N GLY A 129 13.49 0.99 -14.23
CA GLY A 129 14.57 1.56 -13.45
C GLY A 129 14.13 2.59 -12.40
N VAL A 130 15.07 2.87 -11.49
CA VAL A 130 14.90 3.77 -10.35
C VAL A 130 15.87 4.95 -10.44
N ALA A 131 15.62 6.01 -9.68
CA ALA A 131 16.56 7.13 -9.58
C ALA A 131 17.84 6.70 -8.86
N ASP A 132 19.00 7.26 -9.27
CA ASP A 132 20.31 6.95 -8.67
C ASP A 132 20.32 7.12 -7.13
N MET A 133 19.69 8.19 -6.63
CA MET A 133 19.62 8.42 -5.18
C MET A 133 18.86 7.31 -4.46
N ASP A 134 17.78 6.81 -5.05
CA ASP A 134 16.96 5.77 -4.45
C ASP A 134 17.63 4.40 -4.59
N TYR A 135 18.35 4.15 -5.71
CA TYR A 135 19.10 2.92 -5.96
C TYR A 135 20.02 2.54 -4.79
N LYS A 136 20.68 3.54 -4.16
CA LYS A 136 21.53 3.32 -2.98
C LYS A 136 20.76 2.72 -1.79
N SER A 137 19.48 3.03 -1.65
CA SER A 137 18.63 2.42 -0.62
C SER A 137 18.29 0.96 -0.93
N PHE A 138 18.09 0.61 -2.21
CA PHE A 138 17.90 -0.77 -2.64
C PHE A 138 19.18 -1.60 -2.42
N VAL A 139 20.35 -1.04 -2.75
CA VAL A 139 21.67 -1.67 -2.47
C VAL A 139 21.81 -1.99 -0.99
N ARG A 140 21.52 -1.04 -0.08
CA ARG A 140 21.53 -1.29 1.37
C ARG A 140 20.53 -2.37 1.79
N GLY A 141 19.38 -2.44 1.13
CA GLY A 141 18.39 -3.50 1.36
C GLY A 141 18.95 -4.89 1.01
N VAL A 142 19.56 -5.02 -0.17
CA VAL A 142 20.21 -6.26 -0.61
C VAL A 142 21.39 -6.63 0.28
N GLU A 143 22.25 -5.67 0.66
CA GLU A 143 23.31 -5.89 1.66
C GLU A 143 22.73 -6.40 2.99
N GLY A 144 21.57 -5.89 3.40
CA GLY A 144 20.86 -6.37 4.58
C GLY A 144 20.37 -7.81 4.45
N MET A 145 19.90 -8.21 3.26
CA MET A 145 19.50 -9.59 2.96
C MET A 145 20.69 -10.56 3.01
N LEU A 146 21.83 -10.15 2.47
CA LEU A 146 23.08 -10.93 2.40
C LEU A 146 23.79 -11.13 3.75
N ARG A 147 23.35 -10.43 4.82
CA ARG A 147 23.88 -10.65 6.18
C ARG A 147 23.35 -11.92 6.83
N GLY A 148 22.24 -12.46 6.35
CA GLY A 148 21.69 -13.73 6.82
C GLY A 148 21.99 -14.88 5.87
N ASP A 149 21.71 -16.10 6.31
CA ASP A 149 22.05 -17.31 5.55
C ASP A 149 21.03 -17.67 4.45
N ALA A 150 20.00 -16.84 4.27
CA ALA A 150 18.91 -17.11 3.33
C ALA A 150 19.24 -16.75 1.86
N TYR A 151 20.26 -15.93 1.64
CA TYR A 151 20.65 -15.42 0.33
C TYR A 151 22.16 -15.47 0.14
N SER A 152 22.61 -15.86 -1.05
CA SER A 152 24.02 -15.77 -1.47
C SER A 152 24.24 -14.60 -2.42
N GLU A 153 25.45 -14.01 -2.37
CA GLU A 153 25.83 -12.94 -3.29
C GLU A 153 26.31 -13.54 -4.62
N HIS A 154 25.81 -13.01 -5.73
CA HIS A 154 26.31 -13.30 -7.07
C HIS A 154 26.61 -11.99 -7.80
N LYS A 155 27.80 -11.87 -8.40
CA LYS A 155 28.26 -10.68 -9.12
C LYS A 155 28.54 -11.03 -10.57
N GLU A 156 28.03 -10.21 -11.46
CA GLU A 156 28.03 -10.49 -12.90
C GLU A 156 28.26 -9.19 -13.68
N LYS A 157 29.16 -9.23 -14.65
CA LYS A 157 29.37 -8.15 -15.60
C LYS A 157 29.16 -8.68 -17.00
N GLN A 158 28.36 -7.96 -17.80
CA GLN A 158 27.96 -8.41 -19.13
C GLN A 158 27.92 -7.27 -20.12
N VAL A 159 28.19 -7.58 -21.39
CA VAL A 159 27.81 -6.74 -22.53
C VAL A 159 26.69 -7.46 -23.27
N VAL A 160 25.56 -6.77 -23.44
CA VAL A 160 24.38 -7.31 -24.11
C VAL A 160 24.09 -6.48 -25.36
N HIS A 161 24.18 -7.14 -26.51
CA HIS A 161 23.77 -6.59 -27.80
C HIS A 161 22.33 -7.03 -28.07
N ASN A 162 21.37 -6.11 -27.98
CA ASN A 162 19.97 -6.43 -28.27
C ASN A 162 19.75 -6.33 -29.79
N MET A 163 19.14 -7.37 -30.35
CA MET A 163 18.91 -7.52 -31.78
C MET A 163 17.40 -7.61 -32.04
N ALA A 164 17.02 -7.45 -33.30
CA ALA A 164 15.63 -7.65 -33.72
C ALA A 164 15.13 -9.08 -33.39
N GLN A 165 13.81 -9.24 -33.32
CA GLN A 165 13.14 -10.53 -33.09
C GLN A 165 13.54 -11.23 -31.77
N SER A 166 13.70 -10.47 -30.69
CA SER A 166 13.93 -11.01 -29.33
C SER A 166 15.24 -11.80 -29.16
N LYS A 167 16.19 -11.62 -30.08
CA LYS A 167 17.53 -12.19 -30.00
C LYS A 167 18.46 -11.22 -29.27
N ARG A 168 19.33 -11.74 -28.42
CA ARG A 168 20.40 -10.97 -27.81
C ARG A 168 21.71 -11.74 -27.86
N VAL A 169 22.81 -11.04 -28.11
CA VAL A 169 24.16 -11.60 -27.93
C VAL A 169 24.69 -11.14 -26.59
N VAL A 170 25.04 -12.09 -25.74
CA VAL A 170 25.54 -11.85 -24.38
C VAL A 170 27.00 -12.23 -24.32
N GLN A 171 27.82 -11.35 -23.78
CA GLN A 171 29.23 -11.59 -23.49
C GLN A 171 29.47 -11.32 -22.01
N ASP A 172 29.84 -12.36 -21.25
CA ASP A 172 30.28 -12.20 -19.87
C ASP A 172 31.64 -11.50 -19.84
N ILE A 173 31.86 -10.66 -18.84
CA ILE A 173 33.14 -10.01 -18.57
C ILE A 173 33.68 -10.64 -17.30
N ASP A 174 34.87 -11.23 -17.39
CA ASP A 174 35.57 -11.72 -16.22
C ASP A 174 35.89 -10.54 -15.29
N PRO A 175 35.39 -10.54 -14.04
CA PRO A 175 35.57 -9.41 -13.13
C PRO A 175 37.03 -9.20 -12.69
N GLN A 176 37.91 -10.20 -12.80
CA GLN A 176 39.33 -10.11 -12.44
C GLN A 176 40.18 -9.61 -13.62
N THR A 177 39.97 -10.17 -14.81
CA THR A 177 40.80 -9.88 -15.99
C THR A 177 40.21 -8.79 -16.88
N ASN A 178 38.93 -8.45 -16.68
CA ASN A 178 38.13 -7.53 -17.50
C ASN A 178 38.09 -7.92 -18.99
N MET A 179 38.39 -9.18 -19.31
CA MET A 179 38.30 -9.73 -20.65
C MET A 179 36.88 -10.19 -20.94
N ARG A 180 36.44 -10.00 -22.20
CA ARG A 180 35.15 -10.51 -22.68
C ARG A 180 35.27 -12.01 -22.96
N GLY A 181 34.32 -12.78 -22.47
CA GLY A 181 34.12 -14.18 -22.80
C GLY A 181 33.59 -14.36 -24.22
N LYS A 182 33.34 -15.62 -24.58
CA LYS A 182 32.77 -15.98 -25.87
C LYS A 182 31.38 -15.36 -26.05
N PRO A 183 31.03 -14.83 -27.24
CA PRO A 183 29.68 -14.36 -27.53
C PRO A 183 28.70 -15.52 -27.59
N MET A 184 27.67 -15.44 -26.75
CA MET A 184 26.58 -16.41 -26.68
C MET A 184 25.29 -15.78 -27.21
N VAL A 185 24.59 -16.48 -28.08
CA VAL A 185 23.26 -16.09 -28.56
C VAL A 185 22.20 -16.62 -27.61
N GLN A 186 21.34 -15.73 -27.15
CA GLN A 186 20.15 -16.05 -26.38
C GLN A 186 18.90 -15.58 -27.11
N VAL A 187 17.85 -16.40 -27.07
CA VAL A 187 16.52 -16.02 -27.52
C VAL A 187 15.64 -15.91 -26.28
N LYS A 188 15.06 -14.72 -26.06
CA LYS A 188 14.16 -14.46 -24.93
C LYS A 188 12.84 -13.90 -25.45
N GLU A 189 11.84 -14.76 -25.62
CA GLU A 189 10.53 -14.35 -26.10
C GLU A 189 9.63 -13.97 -24.91
N ARG A 190 9.18 -12.71 -24.84
CA ARG A 190 8.17 -12.30 -23.84
C ARG A 190 6.80 -12.81 -24.27
N LEU A 191 6.19 -13.64 -23.43
CA LEU A 191 4.84 -14.17 -23.66
C LEU A 191 3.76 -13.16 -23.28
N GLY A 192 3.96 -12.41 -22.19
CA GLY A 192 3.02 -11.41 -21.72
C GLY A 192 3.57 -10.56 -20.58
N SER A 193 2.87 -9.47 -20.28
CA SER A 193 3.13 -8.65 -19.10
C SER A 193 1.90 -7.94 -18.58
N ILE A 194 1.91 -7.65 -17.27
CA ILE A 194 1.00 -6.71 -16.61
C ILE A 194 1.81 -5.59 -15.95
N ASP A 195 1.22 -4.40 -15.89
CA ASP A 195 1.75 -3.25 -15.17
C ASP A 195 0.85 -2.91 -13.99
N ILE A 196 1.45 -2.60 -12.85
CA ILE A 196 0.74 -2.26 -11.61
C ILE A 196 1.12 -0.83 -11.24
N PHE A 197 0.18 0.09 -11.46
CA PHE A 197 0.29 1.49 -11.11
C PHE A 197 -0.02 1.69 -9.63
N MET A 198 0.92 2.30 -8.91
CA MET A 198 0.83 2.53 -7.45
C MET A 198 1.03 4.01 -7.12
N PRO A 199 -0.06 4.81 -7.08
CA PRO A 199 0.00 6.25 -6.80
C PRO A 199 0.74 6.62 -5.51
N HIS A 200 0.64 5.79 -4.47
CA HIS A 200 1.25 6.03 -3.14
C HIS A 200 2.70 5.57 -3.01
N CYS A 201 3.19 4.83 -3.99
CA CYS A 201 4.57 4.39 -4.05
C CYS A 201 5.38 5.30 -4.97
N GLN A 202 6.70 5.34 -4.76
CA GLN A 202 7.61 6.12 -5.62
C GLN A 202 7.79 5.51 -7.01
N TYR A 203 7.58 4.20 -7.11
CA TYR A 203 7.74 3.39 -8.30
C TYR A 203 6.51 2.51 -8.52
N ASP A 204 6.32 2.12 -9.76
CA ASP A 204 5.33 1.16 -10.25
C ASP A 204 6.03 -0.18 -10.53
N CYS A 205 5.26 -1.23 -10.77
CA CYS A 205 5.81 -2.56 -11.05
C CYS A 205 5.34 -3.08 -12.41
N ARG A 206 6.21 -3.81 -13.10
CA ARG A 206 5.84 -4.65 -14.23
C ARG A 206 6.12 -6.10 -13.88
N VAL A 207 5.18 -7.00 -14.12
CA VAL A 207 5.43 -8.44 -14.08
C VAL A 207 5.36 -8.98 -15.49
N SER A 208 6.37 -9.73 -15.90
CA SER A 208 6.43 -10.34 -17.23
C SER A 208 6.78 -11.82 -17.15
N ILE A 209 6.24 -12.57 -18.09
CA ILE A 209 6.60 -13.97 -18.32
C ILE A 209 7.31 -14.06 -19.66
N SER A 210 8.47 -14.71 -19.68
CA SER A 210 9.26 -14.91 -20.88
C SER A 210 9.71 -16.37 -21.00
N CYS A 211 9.84 -16.86 -22.24
CA CYS A 211 10.53 -18.10 -22.54
C CYS A 211 11.99 -17.79 -22.87
N GLU A 212 12.92 -18.28 -22.04
CA GLU A 212 14.36 -18.23 -22.28
C GLU A 212 14.85 -19.56 -22.86
N PHE A 213 15.30 -19.54 -24.10
CA PHE A 213 15.88 -20.71 -24.73
C PHE A 213 17.36 -20.86 -24.34
N PRO A 214 17.89 -22.11 -24.30
CA PRO A 214 19.29 -22.36 -23.96
C PRO A 214 20.26 -21.52 -24.80
N LEU A 215 21.29 -20.98 -24.14
CA LEU A 215 22.36 -20.24 -24.79
C LEU A 215 23.06 -21.12 -25.83
N ARG A 216 23.38 -20.53 -26.99
CA ARG A 216 24.16 -21.17 -28.05
C ARG A 216 25.39 -20.33 -28.34
N GLU A 217 26.54 -20.95 -28.60
CA GLU A 217 27.70 -20.20 -29.08
C GLU A 217 27.34 -19.52 -30.42
N LEU A 218 27.81 -18.29 -30.63
CA LEU A 218 27.64 -17.62 -31.91
C LEU A 218 28.45 -18.34 -32.99
N GLU A 219 27.77 -18.78 -34.04
CA GLU A 219 28.42 -19.31 -35.26
C GLU A 219 28.82 -18.14 -36.17
N GLY A 220 30.12 -17.91 -36.35
CA GLY A 220 30.67 -16.82 -37.19
C GLY A 220 31.31 -15.67 -36.41
N ASP A 221 31.70 -14.60 -37.11
CA ASP A 221 32.26 -13.40 -36.49
C ASP A 221 31.14 -12.40 -36.12
N MET A 222 31.29 -11.70 -34.98
CA MET A 222 30.38 -10.65 -34.53
C MET A 222 30.21 -9.53 -35.56
N SER A 223 31.22 -9.32 -36.42
CA SER A 223 31.19 -8.35 -37.51
C SER A 223 30.21 -8.71 -38.64
N GLU A 224 29.81 -9.98 -38.76
CA GLU A 224 28.88 -10.50 -39.78
C GLU A 224 27.41 -10.43 -39.32
N MET A 225 27.16 -10.09 -38.06
CA MET A 225 25.82 -9.96 -37.51
C MET A 225 25.15 -8.61 -37.91
N PRO A 226 23.80 -8.56 -37.97
CA PRO A 226 23.08 -7.30 -38.12
C PRO A 226 23.46 -6.29 -37.04
N ALA A 227 23.36 -4.99 -37.33
CA ALA A 227 23.61 -3.97 -36.31
C ALA A 227 22.65 -4.12 -35.12
N ALA A 228 23.20 -4.10 -33.91
CA ALA A 228 22.41 -4.15 -32.68
C ALA A 228 21.49 -2.91 -32.58
N GLU A 229 20.25 -3.10 -32.13
CA GLU A 229 19.31 -2.02 -31.87
C GLU A 229 19.81 -1.12 -30.72
N ASN A 230 20.41 -1.75 -29.71
CA ASN A 230 21.18 -1.08 -28.67
C ASN A 230 22.22 -2.02 -28.05
N ILE A 231 23.23 -1.43 -27.44
CA ILE A 231 24.29 -2.15 -26.71
C ILE A 231 24.28 -1.65 -25.27
N ARG A 232 24.25 -2.59 -24.33
CA ARG A 232 24.09 -2.33 -22.90
C ARG A 232 25.21 -2.99 -22.13
N HIS A 233 25.99 -2.20 -21.42
CA HIS A 233 26.97 -2.69 -20.43
C HIS A 233 26.28 -2.81 -19.08
N LYS A 234 26.22 -4.02 -18.54
CA LYS A 234 25.56 -4.35 -17.29
C LYS A 234 26.59 -4.70 -16.21
N ASP A 235 26.43 -4.10 -15.04
CA ASP A 235 27.16 -4.42 -13.81
C ASP A 235 26.13 -4.75 -12.73
N ARG A 236 26.01 -6.05 -12.42
CA ARG A 236 24.92 -6.61 -11.64
C ARG A 236 25.43 -7.21 -10.34
N VAL A 237 24.71 -6.90 -9.27
CA VAL A 237 24.83 -7.56 -7.97
C VAL A 237 23.50 -8.20 -7.64
N SER A 238 23.53 -9.49 -7.36
CA SER A 238 22.36 -10.32 -7.12
C SER A 238 22.38 -10.89 -5.72
N ALA A 239 21.23 -10.89 -5.04
CA ALA A 239 20.97 -11.74 -3.89
C ALA A 239 20.13 -12.94 -4.34
N VAL A 240 20.73 -14.12 -4.32
CA VAL A 240 20.12 -15.37 -4.81
C VAL A 240 19.64 -16.18 -3.62
N GLY A 241 18.32 -16.36 -3.51
CA GLY A 241 17.69 -17.20 -2.49
C GLY A 241 17.17 -18.51 -3.08
N ARG A 242 16.51 -19.31 -2.24
CA ARG A 242 15.90 -20.59 -2.66
C ARG A 242 14.81 -20.41 -3.72
N ASP A 243 13.88 -19.49 -3.47
CA ASP A 243 12.65 -19.36 -4.27
C ASP A 243 12.67 -18.16 -5.22
N LEU A 244 13.61 -17.22 -5.02
CA LEU A 244 13.72 -16.00 -5.82
C LEU A 244 15.14 -15.44 -5.83
N ARG A 245 15.41 -14.61 -6.83
CA ARG A 245 16.63 -13.83 -7.04
C ARG A 245 16.26 -12.34 -7.09
N VAL A 246 17.03 -11.49 -6.42
CA VAL A 246 16.89 -10.02 -6.52
C VAL A 246 18.12 -9.45 -7.20
N ASP A 247 17.92 -8.76 -8.31
CA ASP A 247 18.98 -8.20 -9.16
C ASP A 247 19.02 -6.68 -9.10
N LEU A 248 20.18 -6.16 -8.74
CA LEU A 248 20.50 -4.74 -8.81
C LEU A 248 21.50 -4.53 -9.94
N THR A 249 21.05 -3.92 -11.04
CA THR A 249 21.87 -3.76 -12.25
C THR A 249 22.13 -2.29 -12.55
N LYS A 250 23.40 -1.90 -12.62
CA LYS A 250 23.82 -0.64 -13.24
C LYS A 250 24.01 -0.87 -14.72
N VAL A 251 23.36 -0.06 -15.53
CA VAL A 251 23.40 -0.19 -16.99
C VAL A 251 23.95 1.08 -17.60
N LEU A 252 24.95 0.95 -18.47
CA LEU A 252 25.37 2.01 -19.38
C LEU A 252 24.93 1.64 -20.80
N GLU A 253 24.02 2.43 -21.36
CA GLU A 253 23.59 2.28 -22.75
C GLU A 253 24.56 3.04 -23.67
N GLU A 254 25.21 2.32 -24.59
CA GLU A 254 26.32 2.85 -25.38
C GLU A 254 25.87 3.94 -26.36
N SER A 255 24.70 3.74 -27.00
CA SER A 255 24.17 4.66 -28.02
C SER A 255 23.77 6.02 -27.46
N THR A 256 23.28 6.07 -26.22
CA THR A 256 22.79 7.30 -25.58
C THR A 256 23.72 7.83 -24.49
N ASN A 257 24.74 7.05 -24.11
CA ASN A 257 25.60 7.27 -22.94
C ASN A 257 24.80 7.48 -21.63
N LYS A 258 23.57 6.95 -21.55
CA LYS A 258 22.71 7.07 -20.37
C LYS A 258 23.04 5.97 -19.36
N LYS A 259 23.09 6.37 -18.09
CA LYS A 259 23.18 5.47 -16.94
C LYS A 259 21.79 5.17 -16.42
N LEU A 260 21.45 3.90 -16.32
CA LEU A 260 20.19 3.39 -15.79
C LEU A 260 20.47 2.48 -14.59
N PHE A 261 19.52 2.43 -13.67
CA PHE A 261 19.62 1.65 -12.44
C PHE A 261 18.39 0.76 -12.34
N GLU A 262 18.54 -0.53 -12.61
CA GLU A 262 17.45 -1.48 -12.66
C GLU A 262 17.37 -2.30 -11.37
N VAL A 263 16.15 -2.56 -10.90
CA VAL A 263 15.83 -3.41 -9.75
C VAL A 263 14.83 -4.45 -10.24
N GLU A 264 15.26 -5.70 -10.27
CA GLU A 264 14.50 -6.84 -10.80
C GLU A 264 14.37 -7.91 -9.70
N VAL A 265 13.24 -8.60 -9.67
CA VAL A 265 12.98 -9.75 -8.79
C VAL A 265 12.51 -10.89 -9.68
N GLU A 266 13.25 -11.98 -9.69
CA GLU A 266 13.01 -13.14 -10.55
C GLU A 266 12.67 -14.35 -9.69
N LEU A 267 11.68 -15.14 -10.09
CA LEU A 267 11.40 -16.42 -9.44
C LEU A 267 12.44 -17.46 -9.84
N SER A 268 12.82 -18.33 -8.91
CA SER A 268 13.71 -19.45 -9.26
C SER A 268 12.97 -20.47 -10.12
N GLU A 269 13.70 -21.15 -11.01
CA GLU A 269 13.15 -22.21 -11.86
C GLU A 269 12.37 -23.28 -11.05
N PRO A 270 12.84 -23.76 -9.87
CA PRO A 270 12.05 -24.67 -9.03
C PRO A 270 10.71 -24.08 -8.57
N ALA A 271 10.64 -22.78 -8.27
CA ALA A 271 9.40 -22.14 -7.84
C ALA A 271 8.39 -22.04 -9.00
N VAL A 272 8.86 -21.67 -10.20
CA VAL A 272 8.03 -21.62 -11.41
C VAL A 272 7.52 -23.01 -11.79
N ASN A 273 8.39 -24.01 -11.82
CA ASN A 273 8.02 -25.40 -12.12
C ASN A 273 7.07 -26.00 -11.07
N GLY A 274 7.29 -25.67 -9.80
CA GLY A 274 6.41 -26.06 -8.69
C GLY A 274 4.99 -25.52 -8.85
N TRP A 275 4.84 -24.30 -9.38
CA TRP A 275 3.55 -23.73 -9.75
C TRP A 275 2.94 -24.38 -11.00
N LEU A 276 3.70 -24.47 -12.10
CA LEU A 276 3.20 -25.02 -13.37
C LEU A 276 2.74 -26.48 -13.25
N SER A 277 3.33 -27.25 -12.34
CA SER A 277 2.97 -28.66 -12.09
C SER A 277 1.65 -28.86 -11.33
N GLN A 278 1.03 -27.81 -10.78
CA GLN A 278 -0.20 -27.98 -10.01
C GLN A 278 -1.42 -28.25 -10.90
N PRO A 279 -2.33 -29.15 -10.48
CA PRO A 279 -3.57 -29.39 -11.20
C PRO A 279 -4.54 -28.20 -11.03
N ASP A 280 -5.35 -27.93 -12.05
CA ASP A 280 -6.46 -26.95 -11.97
C ASP A 280 -7.67 -27.46 -11.17
N GLU A 281 -7.55 -28.61 -10.52
CA GLU A 281 -8.60 -29.19 -9.69
C GLU A 281 -8.66 -28.54 -8.30
N ASN A 282 -9.87 -28.40 -7.76
CA ASN A 282 -10.14 -27.99 -6.37
C ASN A 282 -9.47 -26.65 -5.94
N GLY A 283 -9.17 -25.75 -6.88
CA GLY A 283 -8.55 -24.46 -6.59
C GLY A 283 -7.06 -24.53 -6.22
N GLN A 284 -6.41 -25.68 -6.41
CA GLN A 284 -5.01 -25.87 -6.03
C GLN A 284 -4.04 -25.07 -6.89
N SER A 285 -4.29 -25.00 -8.20
CA SER A 285 -3.58 -24.12 -9.12
C SER A 285 -3.66 -22.65 -8.69
N TRP A 286 -4.86 -22.17 -8.33
CA TRP A 286 -5.04 -20.80 -7.84
C TRP A 286 -4.27 -20.53 -6.54
N LYS A 287 -4.35 -21.45 -5.56
CA LYS A 287 -3.57 -21.35 -4.32
C LYS A 287 -2.07 -21.20 -4.64
N SER A 288 -1.54 -22.05 -5.51
CA SER A 288 -0.13 -22.02 -5.89
C SER A 288 0.25 -20.76 -6.65
N ALA A 289 -0.60 -20.26 -7.56
CA ALA A 289 -0.39 -18.99 -8.24
C ALA A 289 -0.30 -17.82 -7.25
N ILE A 290 -1.17 -17.81 -6.21
CA ILE A 290 -1.12 -16.80 -5.14
C ILE A 290 0.15 -16.94 -4.30
N GLU A 291 0.58 -18.14 -3.94
CA GLU A 291 1.81 -18.36 -3.18
C GLU A 291 3.04 -17.89 -3.95
N THR A 292 3.11 -18.23 -5.23
CA THR A 292 4.17 -17.84 -6.16
C THR A 292 4.20 -16.32 -6.38
N SER A 293 3.04 -15.72 -6.62
CA SER A 293 2.87 -14.27 -6.69
C SER A 293 3.33 -13.56 -5.42
N SER A 294 3.02 -14.14 -4.26
CA SER A 294 3.35 -13.57 -2.95
C SER A 294 4.86 -13.54 -2.69
N LEU A 295 5.65 -14.43 -3.32
CA LEU A 295 7.11 -14.38 -3.28
C LEU A 295 7.65 -13.10 -3.95
N LEU A 296 7.13 -12.77 -5.14
CA LEU A 296 7.47 -11.52 -5.84
C LEU A 296 7.04 -10.30 -5.02
N TRP A 297 5.77 -10.27 -4.61
CA TRP A 297 5.24 -9.09 -3.92
C TRP A 297 5.83 -8.88 -2.53
N LYS A 298 6.32 -9.95 -1.88
CA LYS A 298 7.09 -9.85 -0.62
C LYS A 298 8.33 -8.97 -0.80
N MET A 299 9.05 -9.08 -1.91
CA MET A 299 10.23 -8.25 -2.18
C MET A 299 9.84 -6.80 -2.46
N VAL A 300 8.73 -6.56 -3.17
CA VAL A 300 8.20 -5.20 -3.37
C VAL A 300 7.88 -4.54 -2.02
N LYS A 301 7.19 -5.25 -1.11
CA LYS A 301 6.88 -4.74 0.24
C LYS A 301 8.12 -4.51 1.10
N TYR A 302 9.18 -5.29 0.90
CA TYR A 302 10.45 -5.10 1.61
C TYR A 302 11.12 -3.78 1.21
N PHE A 303 11.20 -3.49 -0.09
CA PHE A 303 11.82 -2.27 -0.59
C PHE A 303 10.92 -1.04 -0.54
N MET A 304 9.62 -1.22 -0.74
CA MET A 304 8.60 -0.18 -0.73
C MET A 304 7.49 -0.54 0.29
N PRO A 305 7.70 -0.31 1.60
CA PRO A 305 6.75 -0.72 2.63
C PRO A 305 5.31 -0.26 2.42
N ASN A 306 5.10 0.90 1.80
CA ASN A 306 3.76 1.43 1.52
C ASN A 306 2.99 0.61 0.47
N SER A 307 3.65 -0.26 -0.31
CA SER A 307 2.99 -1.15 -1.28
C SER A 307 2.19 -2.30 -0.62
N GLY A 308 2.29 -2.45 0.71
CA GLY A 308 1.53 -3.43 1.48
C GLY A 308 0.25 -2.91 2.13
N GLN A 309 -0.11 -1.65 1.92
CA GLN A 309 -1.35 -1.05 2.45
C GLN A 309 -2.59 -1.71 1.83
N ALA A 310 -3.76 -1.41 2.40
CA ALA A 310 -5.02 -1.79 1.78
C ALA A 310 -5.33 -0.83 0.62
N PHE A 311 -5.92 -1.37 -0.44
CA PHE A 311 -6.32 -0.64 -1.64
C PHE A 311 -7.84 -0.61 -1.74
N LYS A 312 -8.41 0.57 -1.87
CA LYS A 312 -9.82 0.83 -2.10
C LYS A 312 -10.25 0.11 -3.38
N ARG A 313 -11.43 -0.48 -3.36
CA ARG A 313 -12.09 -1.11 -4.52
C ARG A 313 -13.57 -0.73 -4.53
N HIS A 314 -14.21 -0.89 -5.68
CA HIS A 314 -15.66 -0.67 -5.80
C HIS A 314 -16.45 -1.88 -5.27
N TRP A 315 -17.74 -1.65 -5.02
CA TRP A 315 -18.71 -2.68 -4.58
C TRP A 315 -19.30 -3.47 -5.76
N ASP A 316 -18.60 -3.55 -6.88
CA ASP A 316 -19.03 -4.12 -8.17
C ASP A 316 -18.50 -5.53 -8.42
N PHE A 317 -18.22 -6.29 -7.34
CA PHE A 317 -17.70 -7.65 -7.42
C PHE A 317 -18.74 -8.71 -7.03
N PRO A 318 -18.62 -9.95 -7.56
CA PRO A 318 -19.45 -11.06 -7.12
C PRO A 318 -19.32 -11.28 -5.60
N GLY A 319 -20.44 -11.36 -4.88
CA GLY A 319 -20.44 -11.51 -3.42
C GLY A 319 -20.56 -10.19 -2.63
N ALA A 320 -20.56 -9.03 -3.29
CA ALA A 320 -20.62 -7.72 -2.63
C ALA A 320 -21.84 -7.56 -1.70
N THR A 321 -23.01 -8.03 -2.14
CA THR A 321 -24.26 -7.97 -1.36
C THR A 321 -24.17 -8.84 -0.12
N GLU A 322 -23.63 -10.05 -0.24
CA GLU A 322 -23.41 -11.01 0.84
C GLU A 322 -22.44 -10.43 1.89
N VAL A 323 -21.34 -9.82 1.44
CA VAL A 323 -20.38 -9.09 2.31
C VAL A 323 -21.07 -7.96 3.07
N GLN A 324 -21.87 -7.14 2.39
CA GLN A 324 -22.61 -6.06 3.05
C GLN A 324 -23.61 -6.61 4.08
N ASN A 325 -24.37 -7.63 3.71
CA ASN A 325 -25.35 -8.26 4.60
C ASN A 325 -24.71 -8.93 5.81
N ALA A 326 -23.49 -9.47 5.66
CA ALA A 326 -22.77 -10.16 6.72
C ALA A 326 -22.59 -9.27 7.98
N TYR A 327 -22.22 -7.99 7.86
CA TYR A 327 -22.14 -7.14 9.06
C TYR A 327 -23.42 -6.31 9.27
N GLN A 328 -24.08 -5.83 8.21
CA GLN A 328 -25.25 -4.95 8.34
C GLN A 328 -26.44 -5.64 8.99
N GLY A 329 -26.68 -6.92 8.68
CA GLY A 329 -27.76 -7.70 9.27
C GLY A 329 -27.60 -7.90 10.79
N ARG A 330 -26.35 -7.96 11.26
CA ARG A 330 -26.00 -8.21 12.68
C ARG A 330 -25.99 -6.94 13.51
N LEU A 331 -25.58 -5.83 12.90
CA LEU A 331 -25.48 -4.52 13.55
C LEU A 331 -26.78 -3.70 13.42
N GLY A 332 -27.74 -4.14 12.59
CA GLY A 332 -29.05 -3.50 12.45
C GLY A 332 -29.02 -2.15 11.73
N ILE A 333 -27.91 -1.81 11.05
CA ILE A 333 -27.71 -0.54 10.34
C ILE A 333 -27.31 -0.85 8.91
N ARG A 334 -28.09 -0.35 7.94
CA ARG A 334 -27.82 -0.52 6.51
C ARG A 334 -27.09 0.69 5.92
N GLY A 335 -26.20 0.45 4.97
CA GLY A 335 -25.54 1.48 4.16
C GLY A 335 -24.59 2.41 4.89
N LYS A 336 -24.24 2.11 6.15
CA LYS A 336 -23.27 2.88 6.94
C LYS A 336 -22.38 1.94 7.74
N PHE A 337 -21.12 2.31 7.89
CA PHE A 337 -20.23 1.66 8.83
C PHE A 337 -20.78 1.84 10.25
N SER A 338 -20.94 0.73 10.97
CA SER A 338 -21.66 0.67 12.24
C SER A 338 -20.80 0.14 13.38
N GLY A 339 -19.47 0.16 13.24
CA GLY A 339 -18.56 -0.25 14.30
C GLY A 339 -18.59 0.65 15.53
N THR A 340 -18.33 0.08 16.70
CA THR A 340 -18.32 0.81 18.00
C THR A 340 -17.25 1.90 17.99
N MET A 341 -17.60 3.16 18.25
CA MET A 341 -16.71 4.32 18.23
C MET A 341 -16.45 4.84 19.66
N PRO A 342 -15.19 4.92 20.10
CA PRO A 342 -14.85 5.40 21.44
C PRO A 342 -14.85 6.92 21.57
N VAL A 343 -15.20 7.40 22.76
CA VAL A 343 -15.17 8.82 23.19
C VAL A 343 -13.91 9.14 23.99
N GLY A 344 -13.52 10.41 24.03
CA GLY A 344 -12.32 10.85 24.75
C GLY A 344 -12.43 10.62 26.25
N PHE A 345 -11.40 10.00 26.85
CA PHE A 345 -11.29 9.80 28.29
C PHE A 345 -11.09 11.15 28.98
N ALA A 346 -11.78 11.34 30.11
CA ALA A 346 -11.76 12.56 30.89
C ALA A 346 -11.86 12.23 32.37
N ARG A 347 -11.50 13.15 33.27
CA ARG A 347 -11.38 12.86 34.71
C ARG A 347 -12.69 12.37 35.33
N TRP A 348 -13.84 12.86 34.84
CA TRP A 348 -15.15 12.41 35.33
C TRP A 348 -15.47 10.94 34.97
N HIS A 349 -14.75 10.32 34.03
CA HIS A 349 -14.88 8.90 33.73
C HIS A 349 -14.14 8.00 34.72
N ILE A 350 -13.23 8.54 35.54
CA ILE A 350 -12.42 7.74 36.47
C ILE A 350 -13.29 6.92 37.44
N PRO A 351 -14.30 7.50 38.13
CA PRO A 351 -15.17 6.72 39.01
C PRO A 351 -15.91 5.60 38.28
N LEU A 352 -16.35 5.85 37.03
CA LEU A 352 -17.03 4.86 36.19
C LEU A 352 -16.12 3.67 35.87
N VAL A 353 -14.87 3.93 35.47
CA VAL A 353 -13.89 2.87 35.15
C VAL A 353 -13.49 2.08 36.38
N GLN A 354 -13.41 2.72 37.54
CA GLN A 354 -13.13 2.05 38.82
C GLN A 354 -14.30 1.17 39.29
N SER A 355 -15.55 1.60 39.07
CA SER A 355 -16.73 0.92 39.60
C SER A 355 -17.28 -0.20 38.70
N ARG A 356 -16.84 -0.27 37.43
CA ARG A 356 -17.34 -1.23 36.44
C ARG A 356 -16.24 -2.12 35.91
N GLU A 357 -16.64 -3.23 35.30
CA GLU A 357 -15.70 -4.13 34.64
C GLU A 357 -15.24 -3.55 33.31
N TYR A 358 -14.01 -3.04 33.31
CA TYR A 358 -13.33 -2.49 32.14
C TYR A 358 -12.08 -3.28 31.79
N PHE A 359 -11.84 -3.41 30.50
CA PHE A 359 -10.62 -3.95 29.92
C PHE A 359 -9.84 -2.83 29.23
N VAL A 360 -8.53 -2.89 29.31
CA VAL A 360 -7.59 -1.91 28.76
C VAL A 360 -6.60 -2.58 27.82
N SER A 361 -6.20 -1.86 26.78
CA SER A 361 -5.17 -2.24 25.82
C SER A 361 -4.59 -0.97 25.19
N GLU A 362 -3.42 -1.06 24.56
CA GLU A 362 -2.83 0.03 23.81
C GLU A 362 -3.79 0.51 22.70
N LYS A 363 -3.80 1.81 22.41
CA LYS A 363 -4.53 2.33 21.27
C LYS A 363 -3.65 2.23 20.04
N THR A 364 -3.93 1.21 19.23
CA THR A 364 -3.27 0.94 17.97
C THR A 364 -3.36 2.16 17.04
N ASP A 365 -2.25 2.46 16.36
CA ASP A 365 -2.13 3.50 15.34
C ASP A 365 -2.15 2.84 13.95
N GLY A 366 -3.33 2.34 13.56
CA GLY A 366 -3.59 1.73 12.27
C GLY A 366 -4.87 2.25 11.62
N VAL A 367 -5.22 1.65 10.48
CA VAL A 367 -6.49 1.94 9.79
C VAL A 367 -7.51 0.89 10.20
N ARG A 368 -8.64 1.32 10.77
CA ARG A 368 -9.70 0.42 11.23
C ARG A 368 -10.49 -0.13 10.06
N TYR A 369 -10.69 -1.45 10.06
CA TYR A 369 -11.55 -2.15 9.12
C TYR A 369 -12.39 -3.21 9.83
N PHE A 370 -13.58 -3.49 9.29
CA PHE A 370 -14.13 -4.83 9.40
C PHE A 370 -13.43 -5.74 8.41
N LEU A 371 -13.03 -6.93 8.85
CA LEU A 371 -12.62 -8.01 7.96
C LEU A 371 -13.80 -8.96 7.81
N VAL A 372 -14.31 -9.07 6.58
CA VAL A 372 -15.53 -9.80 6.27
C VAL A 372 -15.22 -10.90 5.27
N VAL A 373 -15.56 -12.14 5.61
CA VAL A 373 -15.53 -13.29 4.69
C VAL A 373 -16.97 -13.64 4.37
N ALA A 374 -17.40 -13.37 3.14
CA ALA A 374 -18.74 -13.68 2.67
C ALA A 374 -18.81 -13.64 1.13
N GLY A 375 -19.80 -14.29 0.54
CA GLY A 375 -20.02 -14.32 -0.90
C GLY A 375 -18.86 -14.95 -1.67
N GLY A 376 -18.10 -15.86 -1.04
CA GLY A 376 -16.92 -16.48 -1.66
C GLY A 376 -15.74 -15.53 -1.85
N THR A 377 -15.68 -14.44 -1.07
CA THR A 377 -14.58 -13.48 -1.08
C THR A 377 -14.27 -12.94 0.32
N THR A 378 -13.14 -12.24 0.45
CA THR A 378 -12.75 -11.53 1.67
C THR A 378 -12.53 -10.06 1.38
N VAL A 379 -13.11 -9.19 2.21
CA VAL A 379 -13.08 -7.74 2.00
C VAL A 379 -12.80 -7.03 3.31
N LEU A 380 -12.01 -5.96 3.25
CA LEU A 380 -11.85 -5.00 4.33
C LEU A 380 -12.87 -3.86 4.13
N VAL A 381 -13.62 -3.48 5.17
CA VAL A 381 -14.62 -2.41 5.11
C VAL A 381 -14.24 -1.31 6.09
N ASP A 382 -14.00 -0.11 5.59
CA ASP A 382 -13.53 1.03 6.39
C ASP A 382 -14.68 1.80 7.05
N ARG A 383 -14.34 2.89 7.75
CA ARG A 383 -15.31 3.78 8.41
C ARG A 383 -16.24 4.52 7.45
N SER A 384 -15.84 4.71 6.19
CA SER A 384 -16.69 5.33 5.16
C SER A 384 -17.63 4.32 4.49
N ASN A 385 -17.62 3.05 4.93
CA ASN A 385 -18.35 1.95 4.31
C ASN A 385 -17.88 1.62 2.88
N SER A 386 -16.62 1.96 2.57
CA SER A 386 -15.95 1.62 1.33
C SER A 386 -15.29 0.24 1.45
N ALA A 387 -15.29 -0.51 0.34
CA ALA A 387 -14.62 -1.78 0.24
C ALA A 387 -13.12 -1.59 -0.07
N PHE A 388 -12.29 -2.43 0.53
CA PHE A 388 -10.86 -2.47 0.34
C PHE A 388 -10.40 -3.93 0.17
N THR A 389 -9.33 -4.10 -0.60
CA THR A 389 -8.55 -5.34 -0.69
C THR A 389 -7.14 -5.11 -0.18
N ALA A 390 -6.40 -6.17 0.13
CA ALA A 390 -5.03 -6.09 0.63
C ALA A 390 -4.28 -7.36 0.27
N SER A 391 -2.94 -7.29 0.29
CA SER A 391 -2.15 -8.50 0.03
C SER A 391 -2.36 -9.59 1.08
N GLY A 392 -2.53 -10.81 0.60
CA GLY A 392 -2.83 -12.01 1.38
C GLY A 392 -4.28 -12.10 1.90
N LEU A 393 -5.18 -11.21 1.46
CA LEU A 393 -6.57 -11.22 1.88
C LEU A 393 -7.38 -12.37 1.22
N ASP A 394 -7.07 -12.70 -0.03
CA ASP A 394 -7.85 -13.64 -0.84
C ASP A 394 -7.85 -15.08 -0.29
N LEU A 395 -6.72 -15.55 0.26
CA LEU A 395 -6.64 -16.91 0.84
C LEU A 395 -7.42 -17.04 2.15
N LEU A 396 -7.82 -15.93 2.79
CA LEU A 396 -8.58 -16.00 4.04
C LEU A 396 -9.92 -16.71 3.88
N LYS A 397 -10.55 -16.64 2.69
CA LYS A 397 -11.81 -17.34 2.43
C LYS A 397 -11.71 -18.87 2.44
N LEU A 398 -10.49 -19.39 2.33
CA LEU A 398 -10.21 -20.83 2.40
C LEU A 398 -10.03 -21.32 3.84
N VAL A 399 -9.69 -20.42 4.78
CA VAL A 399 -9.36 -20.78 6.17
C VAL A 399 -10.39 -20.28 7.18
N LEU A 400 -11.06 -19.17 6.90
CA LEU A 400 -12.10 -18.61 7.75
C LEU A 400 -13.48 -19.06 7.26
N PRO A 401 -14.42 -19.39 8.17
CA PRO A 401 -15.79 -19.72 7.79
C PRO A 401 -16.50 -18.57 7.07
N GLU A 402 -17.37 -18.92 6.12
CA GLU A 402 -18.31 -18.00 5.48
C GLU A 402 -19.16 -17.26 6.53
N GLY A 403 -19.36 -15.96 6.36
CA GLY A 403 -20.08 -15.09 7.31
C GLY A 403 -19.24 -14.58 8.48
N THR A 404 -17.94 -14.86 8.53
CA THR A 404 -17.03 -14.32 9.55
C THR A 404 -16.94 -12.79 9.44
N VAL A 405 -17.08 -12.10 10.58
CA VAL A 405 -16.92 -10.63 10.69
C VAL A 405 -16.06 -10.30 11.91
N LEU A 406 -14.86 -9.79 11.67
CA LEU A 406 -13.93 -9.31 12.71
C LEU A 406 -13.84 -7.79 12.71
N ASP A 407 -13.75 -7.18 13.89
CA ASP A 407 -13.47 -5.74 14.04
C ASP A 407 -12.02 -5.56 14.49
N GLY A 408 -11.24 -4.80 13.72
CA GLY A 408 -9.80 -4.72 13.89
C GLY A 408 -9.16 -3.52 13.21
N GLU A 409 -7.84 -3.45 13.30
CA GLU A 409 -7.04 -2.47 12.59
C GLU A 409 -5.97 -3.14 11.73
N LEU A 410 -5.77 -2.65 10.51
CA LEU A 410 -4.63 -3.01 9.68
C LEU A 410 -3.44 -2.12 10.04
N VAL A 411 -2.31 -2.76 10.40
CA VAL A 411 -1.17 -2.10 11.04
C VAL A 411 0.13 -2.58 10.43
N PHE A 412 1.10 -1.67 10.25
CA PHE A 412 2.44 -2.06 9.86
C PHE A 412 3.24 -2.60 11.06
N HIS A 413 3.55 -3.90 11.02
CA HIS A 413 4.33 -4.58 12.04
C HIS A 413 5.82 -4.21 11.91
N GLN A 414 6.36 -3.52 12.92
CA GLN A 414 7.67 -2.88 12.87
C GLN A 414 8.83 -3.88 12.87
N LYS A 415 8.65 -5.08 13.41
CA LYS A 415 9.68 -6.13 13.43
C LYS A 415 9.68 -6.91 12.12
N ASP A 416 8.53 -7.47 11.74
CA ASP A 416 8.35 -8.31 10.55
C ASP A 416 8.29 -7.51 9.23
N LYS A 417 8.22 -6.18 9.30
CA LYS A 417 8.18 -5.25 8.16
C LYS A 417 7.06 -5.57 7.15
N ARG A 418 5.87 -5.89 7.66
CA ARG A 418 4.67 -6.18 6.85
C ARG A 418 3.41 -5.68 7.53
N TYR A 419 2.35 -5.47 6.75
CA TYR A 419 1.03 -5.22 7.31
C TYR A 419 0.42 -6.51 7.89
N VAL A 420 -0.25 -6.35 9.03
CA VAL A 420 -0.97 -7.38 9.77
C VAL A 420 -2.32 -6.81 10.23
N PHE A 421 -3.34 -7.66 10.35
CA PHE A 421 -4.65 -7.27 10.87
C PHE A 421 -4.75 -7.63 12.36
N ILE A 422 -4.86 -6.63 13.22
CA ILE A 422 -5.03 -6.82 14.67
C ILE A 422 -6.52 -6.76 14.99
N ALA A 423 -7.15 -7.93 15.12
CA ALA A 423 -8.54 -8.08 15.55
C ALA A 423 -8.67 -7.76 17.04
N PHE A 424 -9.60 -6.87 17.39
CA PHE A 424 -9.84 -6.47 18.78
C PHE A 424 -11.24 -6.81 19.29
N ASP A 425 -12.17 -7.18 18.41
CA ASP A 425 -13.50 -7.70 18.74
C ASP A 425 -13.99 -8.66 17.63
N ILE A 426 -15.02 -9.44 17.91
CA ILE A 426 -15.65 -10.38 16.96
C ILE A 426 -17.16 -10.13 16.89
N ILE A 427 -17.66 -9.95 15.67
CA ILE A 427 -19.09 -9.69 15.42
C ILE A 427 -19.80 -11.00 15.07
N ALA A 428 -19.17 -11.85 14.27
CA ALA A 428 -19.73 -13.16 13.90
C ALA A 428 -18.68 -14.18 13.44
N THR A 429 -19.05 -15.45 13.54
CA THR A 429 -18.22 -16.62 13.19
C THR A 429 -18.81 -17.49 12.07
N GLY A 430 -19.96 -17.10 11.53
CA GLY A 430 -20.73 -17.90 10.58
C GLY A 430 -21.85 -17.05 9.96
N PRO A 431 -22.59 -17.56 8.96
CA PRO A 431 -23.52 -16.77 8.17
C PRO A 431 -24.89 -16.56 8.85
N SER A 432 -25.27 -17.41 9.80
CA SER A 432 -26.59 -17.41 10.43
C SER A 432 -26.73 -16.35 11.53
N ALA A 433 -27.97 -16.05 11.93
CA ALA A 433 -28.24 -15.11 13.01
C ALA A 433 -27.72 -15.61 14.38
N GLU A 434 -27.72 -16.92 14.59
CA GLU A 434 -27.19 -17.57 15.80
C GLU A 434 -25.66 -17.47 15.91
N ASP A 435 -24.97 -17.24 14.79
CA ASP A 435 -23.52 -16.99 14.75
C ASP A 435 -23.14 -15.56 15.14
N SER A 436 -24.13 -14.71 15.43
CA SER A 436 -23.92 -13.32 15.85
C SER A 436 -23.52 -13.25 17.33
N HIS A 437 -22.45 -12.51 17.60
CA HIS A 437 -21.93 -12.31 18.96
C HIS A 437 -22.25 -10.92 19.52
N VAL A 438 -22.96 -10.08 18.77
CA VAL A 438 -23.23 -8.66 19.09
C VAL A 438 -23.90 -8.47 20.46
N GLU A 439 -24.88 -9.31 20.81
CA GLU A 439 -25.63 -9.21 22.07
C GLU A 439 -24.87 -9.77 23.29
N LYS A 440 -23.75 -10.46 23.07
CA LYS A 440 -22.93 -11.04 24.15
C LYS A 440 -22.08 -9.96 24.83
N PRO A 441 -21.82 -10.04 26.14
CA PRO A 441 -20.86 -9.18 26.82
C PRO A 441 -19.45 -9.27 26.21
N PHE A 442 -18.66 -8.20 26.33
CA PHE A 442 -17.33 -8.13 25.74
C PHE A 442 -16.40 -9.27 26.18
N VAL A 443 -16.46 -9.72 27.44
CA VAL A 443 -15.64 -10.84 27.92
C VAL A 443 -15.93 -12.13 27.15
N GLU A 444 -17.20 -12.39 26.84
CA GLU A 444 -17.58 -13.58 26.06
C GLU A 444 -17.13 -13.44 24.61
N ARG A 445 -17.32 -12.27 23.99
CA ARG A 445 -16.81 -11.99 22.64
C ARG A 445 -15.29 -12.14 22.56
N LEU A 446 -14.57 -11.65 23.55
CA LEU A 446 -13.11 -11.78 23.66
C LEU A 446 -12.68 -13.25 23.79
N ARG A 447 -13.40 -14.05 24.59
CA ARG A 447 -13.14 -15.50 24.68
C ARG A 447 -13.33 -16.18 23.33
N ILE A 448 -14.44 -15.90 22.65
CA ILE A 448 -14.75 -16.43 21.31
C ILE A 448 -13.66 -16.02 20.32
N LEU A 449 -13.25 -14.75 20.29
CA LEU A 449 -12.15 -14.29 19.44
C LEU A 449 -10.83 -15.02 19.74
N ASN A 450 -10.52 -15.24 21.02
CA ASN A 450 -9.31 -15.93 21.44
C ASN A 450 -9.31 -17.40 21.01
N ASP A 451 -10.45 -18.08 21.13
CA ASP A 451 -10.62 -19.48 20.72
C ASP A 451 -10.60 -19.59 19.18
N PHE A 452 -11.27 -18.68 18.49
CA PHE A 452 -11.34 -18.61 17.03
C PHE A 452 -9.97 -18.35 16.37
N LEU A 453 -9.11 -17.57 17.02
CA LEU A 453 -7.73 -17.31 16.58
C LEU A 453 -6.68 -18.10 17.37
N SER A 454 -7.07 -19.19 18.04
CA SER A 454 -6.15 -20.11 18.70
C SER A 454 -5.45 -21.01 17.67
N GLU A 455 -4.45 -21.79 18.11
CA GLU A 455 -3.75 -22.77 17.26
C GLU A 455 -4.65 -23.89 16.73
N GLU A 456 -5.77 -24.15 17.43
CA GLU A 456 -6.82 -25.09 17.02
C GLU A 456 -8.04 -24.39 16.40
N GLY A 457 -8.03 -23.05 16.37
CA GLY A 457 -9.06 -22.26 15.71
C GLY A 457 -9.02 -22.40 14.19
N PRO A 458 -10.10 -22.02 13.47
CA PRO A 458 -10.21 -22.17 12.02
C PRO A 458 -9.06 -21.50 11.26
N TYR A 459 -8.59 -20.35 11.72
CA TYR A 459 -7.52 -19.61 11.04
C TYR A 459 -6.18 -20.38 11.04
N ALA A 460 -5.68 -20.78 12.22
CA ALA A 460 -4.40 -21.46 12.33
C ALA A 460 -4.46 -22.91 11.82
N SER A 461 -5.53 -23.64 12.15
CA SER A 461 -5.74 -25.00 11.64
C SER A 461 -5.93 -25.02 10.12
N GLY A 462 -6.65 -24.05 9.54
CA GLY A 462 -6.82 -23.91 8.09
C GLY A 462 -5.50 -23.66 7.37
N ILE A 463 -4.65 -22.76 7.89
CA ILE A 463 -3.30 -22.54 7.34
C ILE A 463 -2.46 -23.83 7.39
N ARG A 464 -2.49 -24.55 8.51
CA ARG A 464 -1.74 -25.80 8.70
C ARG A 464 -2.25 -26.93 7.80
N ASN A 465 -3.57 -27.13 7.75
CA ASN A 465 -4.20 -28.23 7.01
C ASN A 465 -4.08 -28.03 5.50
N LEU A 466 -4.15 -26.78 5.03
CA LEU A 466 -3.98 -26.45 3.63
C LEU A 466 -2.53 -26.18 3.24
N ASP A 467 -1.57 -26.27 4.17
CA ASP A 467 -0.15 -25.94 3.98
C ASP A 467 0.04 -24.58 3.27
N ILE A 468 -0.61 -23.53 3.79
CA ILE A 468 -0.56 -22.19 3.19
C ILE A 468 0.72 -21.48 3.66
N ASN A 469 1.49 -20.95 2.72
CA ASN A 469 2.64 -20.12 3.04
C ASN A 469 2.21 -18.85 3.82
N ARG A 470 2.82 -18.63 4.99
CA ARG A 470 2.56 -17.44 5.84
C ARG A 470 2.75 -16.09 5.14
N HIS A 471 3.53 -16.03 4.07
CA HIS A 471 3.75 -14.82 3.29
C HIS A 471 2.63 -14.54 2.27
N ALA A 472 1.86 -15.57 1.91
CA ALA A 472 0.76 -15.52 0.97
C ALA A 472 -0.60 -15.24 1.62
N ILE A 473 -0.67 -15.24 2.95
CA ILE A 473 -1.88 -14.93 3.71
C ILE A 473 -1.66 -13.71 4.62
N LEU A 474 -2.70 -12.90 4.79
CA LEU A 474 -2.72 -11.77 5.69
C LEU A 474 -2.69 -12.28 7.12
N LEU A 475 -1.66 -11.90 7.89
CA LEU A 475 -1.54 -12.32 9.27
C LEU A 475 -2.60 -11.64 10.13
N ILE A 476 -3.45 -12.45 10.76
CA ILE A 476 -4.43 -12.01 11.76
C ILE A 476 -3.84 -12.23 13.16
N LEU A 477 -3.73 -11.16 13.93
CA LEU A 477 -3.32 -11.18 15.33
C LEU A 477 -4.51 -10.76 16.20
N ARG A 478 -4.63 -11.36 17.38
CA ARG A 478 -5.59 -10.89 18.40
C ARG A 478 -5.00 -9.77 19.24
N LYS A 479 -5.81 -8.79 19.62
CA LYS A 479 -5.42 -7.72 20.55
C LYS A 479 -5.29 -8.24 21.98
N LYS A 480 -4.36 -7.69 22.77
CA LYS A 480 -4.16 -8.07 24.18
C LYS A 480 -4.99 -7.18 25.10
N TRP A 481 -6.15 -7.67 25.48
CA TRP A 481 -6.97 -7.03 26.50
C TRP A 481 -6.62 -7.56 27.89
N VAL A 482 -6.45 -6.64 28.84
CA VAL A 482 -6.27 -6.97 30.27
C VAL A 482 -7.27 -6.19 31.11
N PRO A 483 -7.71 -6.68 32.28
CA PRO A 483 -8.54 -5.89 33.18
C PRO A 483 -7.85 -4.56 33.54
N HIS A 484 -8.61 -3.46 33.69
CA HIS A 484 -8.05 -2.11 33.84
C HIS A 484 -7.01 -1.97 34.97
N ARG A 485 -7.11 -2.78 36.04
CA ARG A 485 -6.13 -2.84 37.14
C ARG A 485 -4.70 -3.17 36.68
N HIS A 486 -4.54 -3.77 35.49
CA HIS A 486 -3.25 -4.10 34.87
C HIS A 486 -2.78 -3.05 33.85
N ILE A 487 -3.34 -1.83 33.87
CA ILE A 487 -2.94 -0.77 32.95
C ILE A 487 -1.44 -0.45 33.00
N VAL A 488 -0.80 -0.62 34.16
CA VAL A 488 0.65 -0.44 34.33
C VAL A 488 1.44 -1.40 33.43
N ASP A 489 0.96 -2.64 33.27
CA ASP A 489 1.61 -3.63 32.41
C ASP A 489 1.51 -3.25 30.93
N VAL A 490 0.42 -2.60 30.51
CA VAL A 490 0.26 -2.07 29.15
C VAL A 490 1.28 -0.96 28.90
N PHE A 491 1.41 0.01 29.82
CA PHE A 491 2.37 1.10 29.66
C PHE A 491 3.83 0.63 29.67
N ARG A 492 4.18 -0.39 30.46
CA ARG A 492 5.53 -1.00 30.43
C ARG A 492 5.92 -1.56 29.06
N GLN A 493 4.94 -1.94 28.24
CA GLN A 493 5.15 -2.46 26.89
C GLN A 493 5.26 -1.34 25.84
N ILE A 494 5.12 -0.08 26.23
CA ILE A 494 5.17 1.07 25.33
C ILE A 494 6.48 1.84 25.52
N GLN A 495 7.21 2.03 24.44
CA GLN A 495 8.50 2.71 24.43
C GLN A 495 8.44 3.94 23.53
N ARG A 496 9.00 5.07 24.01
CA ARG A 496 9.22 6.25 23.17
C ARG A 496 10.34 5.99 22.19
N VAL A 497 10.11 6.31 20.92
CA VAL A 497 11.07 6.13 19.83
C VAL A 497 11.12 7.37 18.96
N GLN A 498 12.24 7.57 18.26
CA GLN A 498 12.33 8.57 17.21
C GLN A 498 11.99 7.90 15.87
N LYS A 499 11.00 8.47 15.16
CA LYS A 499 10.60 8.04 13.82
C LYS A 499 11.66 8.46 12.79
N ARG A 500 11.55 7.92 11.56
CA ARG A 500 12.47 8.21 10.45
C ARG A 500 12.47 9.68 10.02
N ASP A 501 11.35 10.37 10.22
CA ASP A 501 11.18 11.81 9.97
C ASP A 501 11.64 12.67 11.17
N HIS A 502 12.36 12.07 12.12
CA HIS A 502 12.81 12.67 13.39
C HIS A 502 11.69 13.04 14.36
N SER A 503 10.41 12.77 14.03
CA SER A 503 9.30 12.98 14.96
C SER A 503 9.37 11.99 16.12
N LEU A 504 8.81 12.36 17.27
CA LEU A 504 8.61 11.41 18.36
C LEU A 504 7.42 10.50 18.04
N GLY A 505 7.59 9.21 18.34
CA GLY A 505 6.56 8.19 18.25
C GLY A 505 6.60 7.29 19.47
N ARG A 506 5.61 6.42 19.61
CA ARG A 506 5.57 5.41 20.67
C ARG A 506 5.26 4.05 20.05
N ILE A 507 6.07 3.05 20.37
CA ILE A 507 5.90 1.68 19.89
C ILE A 507 5.44 0.83 21.06
N TYR A 508 4.32 0.13 20.86
CA TYR A 508 3.93 -1.00 21.69
C TYR A 508 4.67 -2.25 21.19
N SER A 509 5.28 -3.00 22.10
CA SER A 509 5.98 -4.24 21.79
C SER A 509 5.70 -5.32 22.82
N ASP A 510 5.25 -6.48 22.35
CA ASP A 510 5.22 -7.72 23.11
C ASP A 510 5.78 -8.90 22.29
N ASP A 511 5.44 -10.13 22.69
CA ASP A 511 5.90 -11.36 22.07
C ASP A 511 5.45 -11.52 20.60
N LYS A 512 4.27 -10.98 20.26
CA LYS A 512 3.63 -11.18 18.95
C LYS A 512 3.39 -9.89 18.17
N ARG A 513 3.31 -8.74 18.86
CA ARG A 513 2.87 -7.47 18.29
C ARG A 513 3.95 -6.41 18.50
N VAL A 514 4.35 -5.76 17.42
CA VAL A 514 5.26 -4.61 17.44
C VAL A 514 4.73 -3.53 16.50
N HIS A 515 4.12 -2.47 17.03
CA HIS A 515 3.46 -1.44 16.23
C HIS A 515 3.45 -0.07 16.91
N TYR A 516 3.19 0.99 16.13
CA TYR A 516 2.97 2.32 16.70
C TYR A 516 1.65 2.38 17.48
N THR A 517 1.65 3.15 18.56
CA THR A 517 0.49 3.39 19.43
C THR A 517 0.38 4.88 19.73
N ASP A 518 -0.85 5.39 19.80
CA ASP A 518 -1.15 6.78 20.10
C ASP A 518 -1.89 6.97 21.44
N GLY A 519 -2.09 5.90 22.20
CA GLY A 519 -2.67 5.98 23.55
C GLY A 519 -3.05 4.64 24.17
N VAL A 520 -4.16 4.64 24.92
CA VAL A 520 -4.82 3.44 25.46
C VAL A 520 -6.33 3.52 25.27
N VAL A 521 -6.99 2.37 25.18
CA VAL A 521 -8.44 2.24 25.04
C VAL A 521 -9.03 1.44 26.20
N PHE A 522 -10.22 1.82 26.65
CA PHE A 522 -10.95 1.21 27.75
C PHE A 522 -12.29 0.65 27.27
N CYS A 523 -12.36 -0.67 27.06
CA CYS A 523 -13.57 -1.34 26.63
C CYS A 523 -14.41 -1.79 27.84
N PRO A 524 -15.67 -1.36 27.97
CA PRO A 524 -16.56 -1.83 29.04
C PRO A 524 -17.02 -3.27 28.76
N ASN A 525 -17.30 -4.05 29.81
CA ASN A 525 -17.91 -5.38 29.65
C ASN A 525 -19.41 -5.32 29.33
N THR A 526 -19.75 -4.73 28.18
CA THR A 526 -21.12 -4.61 27.67
C THR A 526 -21.26 -5.33 26.33
N LYS A 527 -22.50 -5.43 25.84
CA LYS A 527 -22.75 -5.84 24.45
C LYS A 527 -22.09 -4.90 23.45
N TYR A 528 -21.95 -5.35 22.20
CA TYR A 528 -21.37 -4.54 21.13
C TYR A 528 -22.34 -3.40 20.79
N VAL A 529 -21.86 -2.16 20.82
CA VAL A 529 -22.70 -0.97 20.64
C VAL A 529 -22.36 -0.32 19.31
N THR A 530 -23.33 -0.20 18.41
CA THR A 530 -23.08 0.42 17.12
C THR A 530 -22.82 1.92 17.23
N ASN A 531 -21.95 2.45 16.38
CA ASN A 531 -21.55 3.86 16.40
C ASN A 531 -21.00 4.30 17.76
N THR A 532 -21.26 5.54 18.19
CA THR A 532 -20.68 6.11 19.40
C THR A 532 -21.16 5.40 20.67
N ASN A 533 -20.22 4.80 21.41
CA ASN A 533 -20.45 4.27 22.74
C ASN A 533 -19.83 5.22 23.77
N GLN A 534 -20.66 5.81 24.64
CA GLN A 534 -20.22 6.76 25.68
C GLN A 534 -19.37 6.09 26.78
N GLU A 535 -19.44 4.76 26.89
CA GLU A 535 -18.65 3.99 27.84
C GLU A 535 -17.40 3.37 27.22
N TYR A 536 -17.26 3.37 25.88
CA TYR A 536 -16.00 2.97 25.26
C TYR A 536 -15.07 4.18 25.21
N LEU A 537 -14.00 4.18 26.00
CA LEU A 537 -13.14 5.37 26.17
C LEU A 537 -11.80 5.22 25.44
N LYS A 538 -11.26 6.33 24.96
CA LYS A 538 -9.88 6.44 24.44
C LYS A 538 -9.12 7.54 25.16
N TRP A 539 -7.93 7.24 25.64
CA TRP A 539 -6.99 8.23 26.13
C TRP A 539 -5.82 8.33 25.15
N LYS A 540 -5.29 9.53 24.94
CA LYS A 540 -4.10 9.80 24.13
C LYS A 540 -3.14 10.68 24.91
N TRP A 541 -1.85 10.57 24.65
CA TRP A 541 -0.89 11.56 25.16
C TRP A 541 -1.22 12.94 24.59
N SER A 542 -1.02 13.98 25.39
CA SER A 542 -1.36 15.36 25.05
C SER A 542 -0.68 15.85 23.76
N ASP A 543 0.55 15.40 23.49
CA ASP A 543 1.31 15.72 22.28
C ASP A 543 0.73 15.11 20.99
N LEU A 544 -0.19 14.14 21.11
CA LEU A 544 -0.83 13.44 19.99
C LEU A 544 -2.32 13.79 19.82
N ILE A 545 -2.86 14.72 20.62
CA ILE A 545 -4.24 15.18 20.45
C ILE A 545 -4.27 16.20 19.33
N THR A 546 -4.99 15.87 18.26
CA THR A 546 -5.22 16.72 17.10
C THR A 546 -6.71 16.90 16.83
N VAL A 547 -7.04 17.93 16.05
CA VAL A 547 -8.40 18.22 15.60
C VAL A 547 -8.36 18.53 14.11
N ASP A 548 -9.29 17.96 13.35
CA ASP A 548 -9.46 18.29 11.94
C ASP A 548 -10.44 19.45 11.80
N PHE A 549 -9.98 20.56 11.24
CA PHE A 549 -10.81 21.73 10.95
C PHE A 549 -10.94 21.95 9.45
N LEU A 550 -12.01 22.63 9.03
CA LEU A 550 -12.18 23.13 7.68
C LEU A 550 -11.52 24.51 7.60
N ALA A 551 -10.43 24.60 6.84
CA ALA A 551 -9.77 25.86 6.53
C ALA A 551 -10.30 26.42 5.21
N THR A 552 -10.66 27.70 5.22
CA THR A 552 -11.22 28.43 4.07
C THR A 552 -10.51 29.77 3.92
N LEU A 553 -10.41 30.29 2.70
CA LEU A 553 -9.93 31.67 2.52
C LEU A 553 -11.05 32.66 2.82
N ASN A 554 -10.71 33.76 3.49
CA ASN A 554 -11.64 34.86 3.72
C ASN A 554 -12.04 35.53 2.38
N GLN A 555 -13.06 36.39 2.41
CA GLN A 555 -13.59 37.05 1.20
C GLN A 555 -12.55 37.90 0.46
N ALA A 556 -11.59 38.50 1.18
CA ALA A 556 -10.49 39.28 0.61
C ALA A 556 -9.36 38.40 0.01
N GLY A 557 -9.33 37.10 0.34
CA GLY A 557 -8.33 36.14 -0.12
C GLY A 557 -6.97 36.25 0.56
N ASP A 558 -6.82 37.10 1.58
CA ASP A 558 -5.57 37.38 2.30
C ASP A 558 -5.47 36.68 3.66
N GLY A 559 -6.57 36.10 4.16
CA GLY A 559 -6.64 35.46 5.48
C GLY A 559 -7.23 34.05 5.42
N VAL A 560 -6.91 33.24 6.43
CA VAL A 560 -7.45 31.88 6.62
C VAL A 560 -8.49 31.91 7.74
N GLN A 561 -9.68 31.41 7.45
CA GLN A 561 -10.75 31.17 8.43
C GLN A 561 -10.89 29.68 8.71
N VAL A 562 -11.15 29.33 9.96
CA VAL A 562 -11.20 27.96 10.45
C VAL A 562 -12.58 27.67 11.04
N SER A 563 -13.19 26.55 10.63
CA SER A 563 -14.50 26.13 11.11
C SER A 563 -14.58 24.62 11.37
N CYS A 564 -15.62 24.20 12.08
CA CYS A 564 -15.94 22.79 12.31
C CYS A 564 -17.39 22.48 11.92
N GLY A 565 -17.73 21.18 11.86
CA GLY A 565 -19.10 20.76 11.56
C GLY A 565 -20.06 21.03 12.73
N GLY A 566 -21.27 21.49 12.43
CA GLY A 566 -22.32 21.82 13.39
C GLY A 566 -23.66 21.16 13.09
N PRO A 567 -24.66 21.30 13.98
CA PRO A 567 -25.98 20.71 13.80
C PRO A 567 -26.65 21.18 12.49
N ARG A 568 -27.50 20.34 11.89
CA ARG A 568 -28.24 20.67 10.65
C ARG A 568 -27.31 21.04 9.47
N ASN A 569 -26.15 20.40 9.37
CA ASN A 569 -25.15 20.63 8.32
C ASN A 569 -24.65 22.09 8.25
N THR A 570 -24.57 22.75 9.41
CA THR A 570 -24.01 24.11 9.54
C THR A 570 -22.51 24.04 9.78
N HIS A 571 -21.81 25.15 9.52
CA HIS A 571 -20.43 25.33 9.95
C HIS A 571 -20.39 26.28 11.16
N ILE A 572 -19.58 25.92 12.16
CA ILE A 572 -19.34 26.76 13.33
C ILE A 572 -17.96 27.39 13.16
N GLU A 573 -17.93 28.71 13.11
CA GLU A 573 -16.70 29.50 13.01
C GLU A 573 -15.92 29.42 14.32
N LEU A 574 -14.61 29.21 14.21
CA LEU A 574 -13.72 29.03 15.35
C LEU A 574 -12.56 30.03 15.36
N ASP A 575 -12.59 31.09 14.55
CA ASP A 575 -11.48 32.06 14.39
C ASP A 575 -11.10 32.77 15.70
N SER A 576 -12.03 32.89 16.65
CA SER A 576 -11.77 33.43 17.99
C SER A 576 -11.03 32.45 18.92
N ILE A 577 -11.13 31.15 18.66
CA ILE A 577 -10.61 30.06 19.50
C ILE A 577 -9.35 29.44 18.86
N VAL A 578 -9.32 29.30 17.55
CA VAL A 578 -8.27 28.63 16.78
C VAL A 578 -7.35 29.68 16.17
N ARG A 579 -6.39 30.14 16.97
CA ARG A 579 -5.33 31.05 16.51
C ARG A 579 -4.15 30.24 15.97
N LEU A 580 -3.91 30.29 14.66
CA LEU A 580 -2.80 29.59 14.01
C LEU A 580 -1.45 30.20 14.39
N ASP A 581 -0.42 29.37 14.50
CA ASP A 581 0.96 29.83 14.63
C ASP A 581 1.34 30.62 13.36
N PRO A 582 1.85 31.86 13.46
CA PRO A 582 2.16 32.70 12.29
C PRO A 582 3.05 32.03 11.25
N LYS A 583 3.92 31.08 11.65
CA LYS A 583 4.77 30.33 10.74
C LYS A 583 3.99 29.38 9.81
N ASP A 584 2.82 28.91 10.26
CA ASP A 584 2.01 27.92 9.56
C ASP A 584 0.98 28.58 8.63
N VAL A 585 0.63 29.85 8.85
CA VAL A 585 -0.36 30.60 8.05
C VAL A 585 -0.02 30.61 6.55
N PRO A 586 1.22 30.89 6.10
CA PRO A 586 1.54 30.88 4.67
C PRO A 586 1.41 29.49 4.03
N VAL A 587 1.71 28.43 4.79
CA VAL A 587 1.61 27.05 4.32
C VAL A 587 0.14 26.68 4.11
N VAL A 588 -0.70 26.96 5.11
CA VAL A 588 -2.14 26.71 5.05
C VAL A 588 -2.78 27.52 3.93
N HIS A 589 -2.48 28.82 3.84
CA HIS A 589 -3.00 29.69 2.78
C HIS A 589 -2.66 29.15 1.38
N LYS A 590 -1.41 28.75 1.16
CA LYS A 590 -0.96 28.17 -0.12
C LYS A 590 -1.66 26.85 -0.45
N LEU A 591 -1.90 25.99 0.54
CA LEU A 591 -2.62 24.72 0.36
C LEU A 591 -4.08 24.96 -0.03
N VAL A 592 -4.78 25.81 0.73
CA VAL A 592 -6.19 26.13 0.48
C VAL A 592 -6.36 26.86 -0.85
N SER A 593 -5.44 27.77 -1.22
CA SER A 593 -5.47 28.48 -2.51
C SER A 593 -5.36 27.55 -3.73
N ARG A 594 -4.80 26.34 -3.56
CA ARG A 594 -4.66 25.35 -4.63
C ARG A 594 -5.90 24.48 -4.82
N THR A 595 -6.81 24.46 -3.85
CA THR A 595 -8.03 23.64 -3.98
C THR A 595 -9.07 24.39 -4.81
N PRO A 596 -9.84 23.70 -5.68
CA PRO A 596 -10.81 24.34 -6.57
C PRO A 596 -11.84 25.21 -5.82
N ASN A 597 -12.25 24.75 -4.64
CA ASN A 597 -13.26 25.41 -3.83
C ASN A 597 -12.68 26.41 -2.82
N ARG A 598 -11.35 26.59 -2.77
CA ARG A 598 -10.65 27.39 -1.75
C ARG A 598 -10.98 26.97 -0.33
N GLN A 599 -11.16 25.67 -0.13
CA GLN A 599 -11.41 25.03 1.15
C GLN A 599 -10.64 23.72 1.24
N ALA A 600 -10.18 23.36 2.44
CA ALA A 600 -9.55 22.06 2.70
C ALA A 600 -9.77 21.64 4.16
N VAL A 601 -9.95 20.33 4.39
CA VAL A 601 -9.88 19.77 5.74
C VAL A 601 -8.42 19.57 6.10
N LEU A 602 -7.99 20.21 7.19
CA LEU A 602 -6.61 20.19 7.67
C LEU A 602 -6.57 19.79 9.14
N GLU A 603 -5.52 19.05 9.51
CA GLU A 603 -5.29 18.58 10.87
C GLU A 603 -4.37 19.53 11.64
N PHE A 604 -4.75 19.87 12.88
CA PHE A 604 -4.01 20.79 13.73
C PHE A 604 -3.80 20.22 15.13
N ALA A 605 -2.69 20.61 15.77
CA ALA A 605 -2.45 20.35 17.19
C ALA A 605 -2.32 21.66 17.97
N PHE A 606 -2.77 21.69 19.21
CA PHE A 606 -2.64 22.84 20.08
C PHE A 606 -1.28 22.85 20.80
N ASN A 607 -0.55 23.96 20.68
CA ASN A 607 0.67 24.20 21.45
C ASN A 607 0.31 24.96 22.72
N ALA A 608 0.29 24.23 23.85
CA ALA A 608 -0.07 24.79 25.15
C ALA A 608 0.91 25.86 25.66
N ASP A 609 2.20 25.79 25.28
CA ASP A 609 3.22 26.76 25.71
C ASP A 609 3.04 28.11 25.02
N LYS A 610 2.61 28.10 23.76
CA LYS A 610 2.39 29.32 22.96
C LYS A 610 0.95 29.81 22.96
N GLY A 611 -0.01 28.95 23.28
CA GLY A 611 -1.44 29.21 23.10
C GLY A 611 -1.87 29.28 21.63
N LEU A 612 -1.13 28.62 20.72
CA LEU A 612 -1.35 28.68 19.26
C LEU A 612 -1.54 27.28 18.67
N TRP A 613 -2.27 27.19 17.57
CA TRP A 613 -2.50 25.95 16.84
C TRP A 613 -1.46 25.77 15.74
N ASN A 614 -0.82 24.61 15.73
CA ASN A 614 0.14 24.24 14.71
C ASN A 614 -0.49 23.34 13.66
N TYR A 615 -0.24 23.65 12.39
CA TYR A 615 -0.62 22.80 11.26
C TYR A 615 0.18 21.48 11.29
N LYS A 616 -0.50 20.36 11.02
CA LYS A 616 0.12 19.03 10.94
C LYS A 616 0.14 18.52 9.51
N CYS A 617 -1.04 18.31 8.92
CA CYS A 617 -1.15 17.79 7.56
C CYS A 617 -2.51 18.13 6.94
N ALA A 618 -2.59 17.99 5.61
CA ALA A 618 -3.86 18.02 4.89
C ALA A 618 -4.54 16.66 5.00
N ARG A 619 -5.87 16.66 5.02
CA ARG A 619 -6.71 15.46 5.15
C ARG A 619 -7.57 15.25 3.91
N PRO A 620 -6.98 14.93 2.75
CA PRO A 620 -7.74 14.67 1.51
C PRO A 620 -8.64 13.43 1.63
N ASP A 621 -8.36 12.56 2.61
CA ASP A 621 -9.18 11.40 2.96
C ASP A 621 -10.53 11.77 3.61
N LYS A 622 -10.72 13.03 4.00
CA LYS A 622 -11.90 13.49 4.72
C LYS A 622 -12.69 14.51 3.91
N ASP A 623 -13.96 14.20 3.72
CA ASP A 623 -14.93 15.13 3.13
C ASP A 623 -15.41 16.21 4.11
N CYS A 624 -15.26 15.96 5.42
CA CYS A 624 -15.75 16.87 6.46
C CYS A 624 -14.77 17.03 7.63
N ALA A 625 -14.77 18.24 8.19
CA ALA A 625 -14.09 18.55 9.45
C ALA A 625 -14.74 17.82 10.63
N ASN A 626 -14.06 17.79 11.77
CA ASN A 626 -14.64 17.22 12.99
C ASN A 626 -15.94 17.96 13.38
N TYR A 627 -16.91 17.20 13.87
CA TYR A 627 -18.14 17.76 14.42
C TYR A 627 -17.86 18.45 15.77
N ILE A 628 -18.62 19.49 16.11
CA ILE A 628 -18.42 20.33 17.31
C ILE A 628 -18.29 19.52 18.60
N ARG A 629 -19.04 18.43 18.75
CA ARG A 629 -18.92 17.55 19.94
C ARG A 629 -17.53 16.93 20.05
N THR A 630 -16.94 16.51 18.93
CA THR A 630 -15.58 15.97 18.86
C THR A 630 -14.56 17.05 19.17
N VAL A 631 -14.72 18.26 18.60
CA VAL A 631 -13.85 19.42 18.89
C VAL A 631 -13.86 19.74 20.39
N LEU A 632 -15.03 19.90 20.99
CA LEU A 632 -15.16 20.19 22.43
C LEU A 632 -14.57 19.07 23.28
N GLY A 633 -14.80 17.80 22.92
CA GLY A 633 -14.18 16.66 23.60
C GLY A 633 -12.65 16.71 23.56
N SER A 634 -12.07 17.00 22.39
CA SER A 634 -10.62 17.16 22.24
C SER A 634 -10.08 18.33 23.06
N LEU A 635 -10.78 19.47 23.08
CA LEU A 635 -10.40 20.63 23.91
C LEU A 635 -10.41 20.28 25.40
N VAL A 636 -11.42 19.54 25.88
CA VAL A 636 -11.43 19.07 27.26
C VAL A 636 -10.26 18.13 27.52
N ASN A 637 -9.96 17.19 26.62
CA ASN A 637 -8.83 16.29 26.81
C ASN A 637 -7.49 17.04 26.86
N MET A 638 -7.31 18.07 26.02
CA MET A 638 -6.14 18.95 26.06
C MET A 638 -6.07 19.74 27.37
N ALA A 639 -7.17 20.35 27.80
CA ALA A 639 -7.24 21.16 29.01
C ALA A 639 -7.02 20.31 30.28
N GLU A 640 -7.54 19.08 30.28
CA GLU A 640 -7.33 18.18 31.40
C GLU A 640 -5.90 17.64 31.42
N GLY A 641 -5.29 17.36 30.27
CA GLY A 641 -3.89 16.96 30.18
C GLY A 641 -3.52 15.79 31.09
N ILE A 642 -4.41 14.80 31.21
CA ILE A 642 -4.22 13.65 32.11
C ILE A 642 -2.95 12.92 31.69
N SER A 643 -1.93 12.97 32.54
CA SER A 643 -0.65 12.29 32.32
C SER A 643 -0.78 10.76 32.43
N GLU A 644 0.19 10.05 31.87
CA GLU A 644 0.31 8.60 32.00
C GLU A 644 0.43 8.17 33.48
N GLU A 645 1.15 8.94 34.29
CA GLU A 645 1.35 8.70 35.72
C GLU A 645 0.05 8.95 36.50
N GLU A 646 -0.68 10.03 36.19
CA GLU A 646 -1.98 10.31 36.80
C GLU A 646 -2.97 9.18 36.49
N LEU A 647 -3.04 8.74 35.23
CA LEU A 647 -3.94 7.69 34.80
C LEU A 647 -3.65 6.38 35.53
N GLN A 648 -2.38 5.96 35.60
CA GLN A 648 -1.97 4.75 36.32
C GLN A 648 -2.26 4.86 37.82
N TYR A 649 -1.91 5.98 38.45
CA TYR A 649 -2.11 6.17 39.88
C TYR A 649 -3.59 6.13 40.24
N ARG A 650 -4.42 6.89 39.52
CA ARG A 650 -5.84 7.00 39.84
C ARG A 650 -6.60 5.69 39.61
N LEU A 651 -6.21 4.88 38.62
CA LEU A 651 -6.92 3.65 38.29
C LEU A 651 -6.45 2.42 39.07
N THR A 652 -5.24 2.43 39.64
CA THR A 652 -4.69 1.26 40.35
C THR A 652 -4.52 1.46 41.85
N ASN A 653 -4.47 2.71 42.33
CA ASN A 653 -4.32 3.00 43.75
C ASN A 653 -5.69 3.11 44.45
N PRO A 654 -5.91 2.41 45.57
CA PRO A 654 -7.12 2.59 46.40
C PRO A 654 -7.36 4.05 46.83
N ASN A 655 -6.28 4.82 47.01
CA ASN A 655 -6.31 6.25 47.33
C ASN A 655 -6.19 7.13 46.08
N GLY A 656 -6.65 6.66 44.92
CA GLY A 656 -6.48 7.36 43.64
C GLY A 656 -7.00 8.81 43.63
N GLN A 657 -7.98 9.15 44.47
CA GLN A 657 -8.49 10.52 44.60
C GLN A 657 -7.46 11.51 45.19
N GLU A 658 -6.49 11.02 45.97
CA GLU A 658 -5.45 11.82 46.63
C GLU A 658 -4.31 12.26 45.70
N TRP A 659 -4.34 11.88 44.41
CA TRP A 659 -3.31 12.24 43.42
C TRP A 659 -2.87 13.71 43.51
N ASN A 660 -3.84 14.63 43.51
CA ASN A 660 -3.57 16.07 43.53
C ASN A 660 -2.85 16.48 44.83
N ASN A 661 -3.25 15.93 45.97
CA ASN A 661 -2.66 16.22 47.27
C ASN A 661 -1.22 15.68 47.34
N HIS A 662 -0.98 14.46 46.86
CA HIS A 662 0.35 13.86 46.82
C HIS A 662 1.29 14.62 45.88
N MET A 663 0.84 14.97 44.68
CA MET A 663 1.63 15.77 43.74
C MET A 663 1.97 17.15 44.32
N LYS A 664 1.02 17.80 45.01
CA LYS A 664 1.26 19.09 45.68
C LYS A 664 2.33 18.97 46.77
N ARG A 665 2.30 17.90 47.58
CA ARG A 665 3.33 17.63 48.61
C ARG A 665 4.70 17.37 47.98
N MET A 666 4.78 16.55 46.94
CA MET A 666 6.05 16.24 46.26
C MET A 666 6.66 17.49 45.61
N ARG A 667 5.86 18.31 44.91
CA ARG A 667 6.34 19.58 44.34
C ARG A 667 6.88 20.53 45.40
N ARG A 668 6.20 20.62 46.55
CA ARG A 668 6.67 21.43 47.69
C ARG A 668 8.00 20.91 48.22
N SER A 669 8.13 19.60 48.44
CA SER A 669 9.37 18.97 48.91
C SER A 669 10.55 19.23 47.96
N LEU A 670 10.34 19.09 46.65
CA LEU A 670 11.38 19.40 45.64
C LEU A 670 11.84 20.87 45.70
N LEU A 671 10.93 21.81 45.94
CA LEU A 671 11.28 23.23 46.09
C LEU A 671 11.99 23.53 47.42
N GLU A 672 11.70 22.77 48.48
CA GLU A 672 12.34 22.90 49.78
C GLU A 672 13.76 22.31 49.78
N GLN A 673 14.04 21.28 48.97
CA GLN A 673 15.40 20.71 48.81
C GLN A 673 16.41 21.65 48.14
N HIS A 674 15.92 22.72 47.49
CA HIS A 674 16.75 23.75 46.85
C HIS A 674 16.86 25.05 47.66
N LYS A 675 16.29 25.09 48.88
CA LYS A 675 16.52 26.13 49.88
C LYS A 675 17.50 25.63 50.92
#